data_AF-A0A8T9AFZ0-F1
#
_entry.id   AF-A0A8T9AFZ0-F1
#
_cell.length_a   1.000
_cell.length_b   1.000
_cell.length_c   1.000
_cell.angle_alpha   90.00
_cell.angle_beta   90.00
_cell.angle_gamma   90.00
#
_symmetry.space_group_name_H-M   'P 1'
#
loop_
_entity.id
_entity.type
_entity.pdbx_description
1 polymer ?
#
loop_
_entity_poly.entity_id
_entity_poly.type
_entity_poly.pdbx_seq_one_letter_code
_entity_poly.pdbx_strand_id
1 'polypeptide(L)'
;MLFVKYPNQLSKEDVKEAGGKGANLAELTNAGFPVPECFFITVNAYDKFLDENKLREGINEAINKTDFSNFDSLKEVSEKIKAMITGAFMPPSVSEEISKAYKSMVAGEVNRPMEFVGFREDPFVAVRSSAVTEDVKGASSAGQQETFLNIRGVDSVALAAQKCWASLFTERAIYYRHKHNLPQDAGISVIIQKMVNSDKSGVMFTINPVTSENSITVEAVWGLGETIVQGEVTPDTYVVDKSNGKIIEKKIGSKLIERIRGQDGKTIKRNVNRERVSAQVLSDDEVVKVAAFGKKIEKHYGFPQDIEYAIERGKIYIVQSRAVTFFADNSNKIENKNTGTQEDANREASQSVHNANQPILRGMGVSPGVGSGIVKIVTGLDDINKIEKGDVLVTEMTNPDFVPAMEKAAAIVTNRGGVTSHAAIVSRELGVPAVVGTVNATEVLKNGQMITVDATNGLVYDGIITLSTNEKMNNNENNLADNPTGVLVMGNNQNGVSVMENQAITLDNLTATQVKVNLAFPQHLDEMAKKADGVGLMRLEHVMTEAGMHPFQYIRDGKSEELTRILVEKIGAIAKAFFPKPVWVRTLDVRTDEFRHMKGGENEKKEDNPMLGWHGIRRDLDETEIFKAQLSAFRKLHEDGLTNVKVMIPFIISVEELKKAKQIAKDFGMPESFKFGIMCETPACALTIEDFCREGIDFVSFGSNDLTQTTLAVDRNNENLAKIFDSFHPAVLRLFREVIRTCRKYGVESSICGEEGSNPKMAEILIGYGIDSLSANIDAVDKIRQTAAMAERKLILEKVRRAKEN
;
A
#
# COMPACT_ATOMS: atom_id res chain seq x y z
N MET A 1 -30.92 31.26 1.02
CA MET A 1 -30.05 30.09 1.27
C MET A 1 -29.27 30.40 2.54
N LEU A 2 -29.01 29.41 3.39
CA LEU A 2 -28.22 29.60 4.61
C LEU A 2 -26.72 29.50 4.26
N PHE A 3 -25.93 30.47 4.69
CA PHE A 3 -24.47 30.48 4.53
C PHE A 3 -23.75 29.76 5.66
N VAL A 4 -24.42 29.61 6.80
CA VAL A 4 -23.96 28.80 7.92
C VAL A 4 -24.94 27.66 8.21
N LYS A 5 -24.40 26.46 8.46
CA LYS A 5 -25.14 25.29 8.92
C LYS A 5 -24.56 24.71 10.21
N TYR A 6 -25.42 24.06 10.99
CA TYR A 6 -25.07 23.32 12.19
C TYR A 6 -25.08 21.80 11.91
N PRO A 7 -24.41 20.98 12.75
CA PRO A 7 -24.32 19.53 12.55
C PRO A 7 -25.66 18.83 12.35
N ASN A 8 -26.70 19.22 13.07
CA ASN A 8 -28.04 18.65 12.97
C ASN A 8 -28.80 19.01 11.67
N GLN A 9 -28.21 19.84 10.81
CA GLN A 9 -28.75 20.24 9.51
C GLN A 9 -27.98 19.61 8.34
N LEU A 10 -27.03 18.73 8.64
CA LEU A 10 -26.14 18.07 7.70
C LEU A 10 -26.08 16.58 8.00
N SER A 11 -25.79 15.81 6.96
CA SER A 11 -25.60 14.37 6.97
C SER A 11 -24.31 14.01 6.21
N LYS A 12 -23.89 12.75 6.27
CA LYS A 12 -22.74 12.27 5.49
C LYS A 12 -22.91 12.45 3.98
N GLU A 13 -24.13 12.56 3.46
CA GLU A 13 -24.43 12.78 2.05
C GLU A 13 -24.21 14.23 1.59
N ASP A 14 -24.11 15.20 2.51
CA ASP A 14 -24.07 16.64 2.21
C ASP A 14 -22.64 17.15 1.87
N VAL A 15 -21.82 16.30 1.24
CA VAL A 15 -20.44 16.61 0.84
C VAL A 15 -20.36 17.85 -0.07
N LYS A 16 -21.35 18.05 -0.94
CA LYS A 16 -21.39 19.22 -1.84
C LYS A 16 -21.58 20.55 -1.11
N GLU A 17 -22.06 20.52 0.13
CA GLU A 17 -22.38 21.72 0.90
C GLU A 17 -21.39 21.97 2.05
N ALA A 18 -20.94 20.91 2.73
CA ALA A 18 -20.03 20.98 3.88
C ALA A 18 -18.62 20.44 3.60
N GLY A 19 -18.34 19.97 2.37
CA GLY A 19 -17.12 19.25 2.03
C GLY A 19 -17.03 17.89 2.75
N GLY A 20 -15.98 17.13 2.42
CA GLY A 20 -15.78 15.77 2.93
C GLY A 20 -15.67 15.69 4.46
N LYS A 21 -14.73 16.45 5.02
CA LYS A 21 -14.50 16.53 6.48
C LYS A 21 -15.73 17.06 7.23
N GLY A 22 -16.39 18.06 6.68
CA GLY A 22 -17.53 18.70 7.32
C GLY A 22 -18.74 17.77 7.40
N ALA A 23 -19.04 17.07 6.31
CA ALA A 23 -20.09 16.04 6.28
C ALA A 23 -19.80 14.92 7.28
N ASN A 24 -18.54 14.46 7.37
CA ASN A 24 -18.19 13.39 8.30
C ASN A 24 -18.22 13.83 9.77
N LEU A 25 -17.84 15.08 10.06
CA LEU A 25 -17.92 15.64 11.41
C LEU A 25 -19.37 15.84 11.87
N ALA A 26 -20.26 16.23 10.95
CA ALA A 26 -21.70 16.31 11.21
C ALA A 26 -22.29 14.93 11.54
N GLU A 27 -21.94 13.90 10.76
CA GLU A 27 -22.33 12.51 11.00
C GLU A 27 -21.94 12.03 12.41
N LEU A 28 -20.69 12.24 12.81
CA LEU A 28 -20.20 11.89 14.16
C LEU A 28 -20.97 12.60 15.27
N THR A 29 -21.24 13.90 15.07
CA THR A 29 -21.96 14.72 16.05
C THR A 29 -23.40 14.22 16.21
N ASN A 30 -24.08 13.94 15.10
CA ASN A 30 -25.45 13.43 15.09
C ASN A 30 -25.55 12.00 15.67
N ALA A 31 -24.50 11.20 15.53
CA ALA A 31 -24.39 9.88 16.16
C ALA A 31 -24.08 9.94 17.67
N GLY A 32 -23.89 11.14 18.25
CA GLY A 32 -23.69 11.34 19.69
C GLY A 32 -22.27 11.10 20.17
N PHE A 33 -21.28 11.07 19.27
CA PHE A 33 -19.87 11.03 19.66
C PHE A 33 -19.43 12.37 20.26
N PRO A 34 -18.39 12.40 21.12
CA PRO A 34 -17.95 13.62 21.79
C PRO A 34 -17.16 14.53 20.84
N VAL A 35 -17.83 15.08 19.85
CA VAL A 35 -17.26 16.06 18.92
C VAL A 35 -17.33 17.45 19.56
N PRO A 36 -16.26 18.26 19.53
CA PRO A 36 -16.33 19.65 19.98
C PRO A 36 -17.37 20.43 19.16
N GLU A 37 -18.12 21.29 19.84
CA GLU A 37 -19.15 22.14 19.22
C GLU A 37 -18.62 22.82 17.96
N CYS A 38 -19.34 22.72 16.84
CA CYS A 38 -18.93 23.27 15.57
C CYS A 38 -20.09 23.80 14.74
N PHE A 39 -19.79 24.67 13.78
CA PHE A 39 -20.67 25.05 12.67
C PHE A 39 -19.86 25.09 11.37
N PHE A 40 -20.57 25.10 10.25
CA PHE A 40 -19.99 24.98 8.91
C PHE A 40 -20.36 26.21 8.09
N ILE A 41 -19.35 26.88 7.55
CA ILE A 41 -19.51 27.89 6.51
C ILE A 41 -19.61 27.13 5.19
N THR A 42 -20.77 27.20 4.54
CA THR A 42 -21.11 26.32 3.42
C THR A 42 -20.37 26.70 2.13
N VAL A 43 -20.33 25.78 1.18
CA VAL A 43 -19.83 26.07 -0.18
C VAL A 43 -20.59 27.24 -0.83
N ASN A 44 -21.89 27.38 -0.55
CA ASN A 44 -22.69 28.52 -1.02
C ASN A 44 -22.17 29.88 -0.51
N ALA A 45 -21.60 29.92 0.70
CA ALA A 45 -20.99 31.14 1.24
C ALA A 45 -19.71 31.51 0.47
N TYR A 46 -18.92 30.51 0.09
CA TYR A 46 -17.76 30.68 -0.78
C TYR A 46 -18.18 31.15 -2.19
N ASP A 47 -19.20 30.54 -2.78
CA ASP A 47 -19.71 30.95 -4.09
C ASP A 47 -20.20 32.40 -4.07
N LYS A 48 -20.97 32.77 -3.04
CA LYS A 48 -21.44 34.14 -2.83
C LYS A 48 -20.29 35.14 -2.68
N PHE A 49 -19.25 34.75 -1.95
CA PHE A 49 -18.03 35.55 -1.77
C PHE A 49 -17.31 35.80 -3.10
N LEU A 50 -17.14 34.76 -3.93
CA LEU A 50 -16.52 34.88 -5.25
C LEU A 50 -17.35 35.77 -6.20
N ASP A 51 -18.67 35.63 -6.17
CA ASP A 51 -19.58 36.33 -7.08
C ASP A 51 -19.68 37.83 -6.75
N GLU A 52 -19.86 38.21 -5.48
CA GLU A 52 -19.95 39.62 -5.09
C GLU A 52 -18.64 40.38 -5.29
N ASN A 53 -17.50 39.71 -5.15
CA ASN A 53 -16.18 40.28 -5.40
C ASN A 53 -15.73 40.14 -6.87
N LYS A 54 -16.53 39.52 -7.74
CA LYS A 54 -16.22 39.27 -9.15
C LYS A 54 -14.87 38.59 -9.37
N LEU A 55 -14.50 37.65 -8.49
CA LEU A 55 -13.16 37.03 -8.49
C LEU A 55 -13.02 35.91 -9.51
N ARG A 56 -14.12 35.25 -9.91
CA ARG A 56 -14.09 34.03 -10.76
C ARG A 56 -13.35 34.24 -12.08
N GLU A 57 -13.65 35.32 -12.79
CA GLU A 57 -13.03 35.62 -14.08
C GLU A 57 -11.52 35.83 -13.92
N GLY A 58 -11.10 36.64 -12.94
CA GLY A 58 -9.68 36.91 -12.70
C GLY A 58 -8.90 35.69 -12.22
N ILE A 59 -9.51 34.81 -11.41
CA ILE A 59 -8.91 33.53 -11.00
C ILE A 59 -8.72 32.62 -12.23
N ASN A 60 -9.76 32.45 -13.04
CA ASN A 60 -9.70 31.60 -14.23
C ASN A 60 -8.68 32.11 -15.25
N GLU A 61 -8.61 33.43 -15.46
CA GLU A 61 -7.61 34.03 -16.34
C GLU A 61 -6.18 33.79 -15.84
N ALA A 62 -5.96 33.94 -14.53
CA ALA A 62 -4.65 33.70 -13.93
C ALA A 62 -4.22 32.23 -14.10
N ILE A 63 -5.13 31.28 -13.86
CA ILE A 63 -4.86 29.83 -14.02
C ILE A 63 -4.62 29.47 -15.49
N ASN A 64 -5.42 29.98 -16.43
CA ASN A 64 -5.29 29.64 -17.86
C ASN A 64 -3.98 30.13 -18.48
N LYS A 65 -3.36 31.18 -17.92
CA LYS A 65 -2.07 31.72 -18.36
C LYS A 65 -0.87 31.03 -17.70
N THR A 66 -1.10 30.10 -16.79
CA THR A 66 -0.04 29.44 -16.01
C THR A 66 0.61 28.34 -16.84
N ASP A 67 1.95 28.29 -16.83
CA ASP A 67 2.70 27.15 -17.29
C ASP A 67 2.84 26.13 -16.14
N PHE A 68 2.03 25.08 -16.17
CA PHE A 68 1.99 24.05 -15.13
C PHE A 68 3.25 23.16 -15.09
N SER A 69 4.15 23.28 -16.08
CA SER A 69 5.44 22.59 -16.07
C SER A 69 6.54 23.39 -15.38
N ASN A 70 6.29 24.66 -15.07
CA ASN A 70 7.24 25.57 -14.43
C ASN A 70 6.80 25.92 -13.00
N PHE A 71 7.66 25.60 -12.02
CA PHE A 71 7.39 25.83 -10.61
C PHE A 71 7.25 27.31 -10.25
N ASP A 72 8.07 28.20 -10.84
CA ASP A 72 8.01 29.64 -10.56
C ASP A 72 6.68 30.24 -11.06
N SER A 73 6.18 29.77 -12.22
CA SER A 73 4.87 30.17 -12.74
C SER A 73 3.73 29.73 -11.82
N LEU A 74 3.81 28.51 -11.26
CA LEU A 74 2.84 28.00 -10.28
C LEU A 74 2.85 28.79 -8.97
N LYS A 75 4.02 29.21 -8.51
CA LYS A 75 4.16 30.04 -7.32
C LYS A 75 3.57 31.44 -7.54
N GLU A 76 3.90 32.08 -8.66
CA GLU A 76 3.37 33.40 -9.00
C GLU A 76 1.84 33.40 -9.09
N VAL A 77 1.25 32.40 -9.77
CA VAL A 77 -0.22 32.32 -9.88
C VAL A 77 -0.88 32.05 -8.53
N SER A 78 -0.30 31.17 -7.70
CA SER A 78 -0.78 30.86 -6.35
C SER A 78 -0.78 32.10 -5.47
N GLU A 79 0.35 32.82 -5.40
CA GLU A 79 0.46 34.05 -4.61
C GLU A 79 -0.51 35.13 -5.10
N LYS A 80 -0.67 35.28 -6.42
CA LYS A 80 -1.62 36.22 -7.03
C LYS A 80 -3.07 35.90 -6.63
N ILE A 81 -3.50 34.66 -6.77
CA ILE A 81 -4.88 34.26 -6.43
C ILE A 81 -5.12 34.37 -4.92
N LYS A 82 -4.17 33.94 -4.09
CA LYS A 82 -4.26 34.09 -2.62
C LYS A 82 -4.40 35.56 -2.24
N ALA A 83 -3.64 36.47 -2.87
CA ALA A 83 -3.75 37.90 -2.64
C ALA A 83 -5.12 38.46 -3.07
N MET A 84 -5.68 38.00 -4.20
CA MET A 84 -7.02 38.39 -4.64
C MET A 84 -8.11 37.98 -3.64
N ILE A 85 -8.06 36.74 -3.13
CA ILE A 85 -9.04 36.22 -2.17
C ILE A 85 -8.88 36.89 -0.80
N THR A 86 -7.66 37.05 -0.30
CA THR A 86 -7.42 37.66 1.02
C THR A 86 -7.63 39.17 1.04
N GLY A 87 -7.49 39.85 -0.12
CA GLY A 87 -7.76 41.28 -0.27
C GLY A 87 -9.22 41.63 -0.55
N ALA A 88 -10.08 40.65 -0.81
CA ALA A 88 -11.50 40.86 -1.12
C ALA A 88 -12.36 41.06 0.15
N PHE A 89 -13.47 41.81 0.01
CA PHE A 89 -14.33 42.10 1.15
C PHE A 89 -15.26 40.91 1.44
N MET A 90 -15.53 40.64 2.72
CA MET A 90 -16.51 39.63 3.11
C MET A 90 -17.94 40.18 2.92
N PRO A 91 -18.82 39.53 2.13
CA PRO A 91 -20.22 39.92 2.01
C PRO A 91 -20.89 40.12 3.37
N PRO A 92 -21.63 41.23 3.60
CA PRO A 92 -22.29 41.48 4.88
C PRO A 92 -23.21 40.34 5.32
N SER A 93 -23.97 39.76 4.37
CA SER A 93 -24.86 38.62 4.64
C SER A 93 -24.13 37.37 5.16
N VAL A 94 -22.93 37.10 4.65
CA VAL A 94 -22.09 35.98 5.10
C VAL A 94 -21.46 36.30 6.47
N SER A 95 -20.92 37.51 6.63
CA SER A 95 -20.30 37.96 7.87
C SER A 95 -21.28 37.98 9.05
N GLU A 96 -22.52 38.43 8.82
CA GLU A 96 -23.59 38.45 9.83
C GLU A 96 -23.97 37.04 10.30
N GLU A 97 -24.10 36.07 9.38
CA GLU A 97 -24.38 34.68 9.73
C GLU A 97 -23.23 34.04 10.51
N ILE A 98 -21.97 34.26 10.10
CA ILE A 98 -20.78 33.81 10.82
C ILE A 98 -20.74 34.42 12.23
N SER A 99 -20.98 35.73 12.35
CA SER A 99 -21.00 36.44 13.63
C SER A 99 -22.07 35.88 14.56
N LYS A 100 -23.27 35.62 14.04
CA LYS A 100 -24.38 35.04 14.80
C LYS A 100 -24.06 33.63 15.30
N ALA A 101 -23.50 32.78 14.44
CA ALA A 101 -23.13 31.40 14.79
C ALA A 101 -21.93 31.33 15.76
N TYR A 102 -20.94 32.21 15.59
CA TYR A 102 -19.82 32.28 16.53
C TYR A 102 -20.27 32.76 17.92
N LYS A 103 -21.16 33.77 17.97
CA LYS A 103 -21.73 34.25 19.25
C LYS A 103 -22.64 33.22 19.92
N SER A 104 -23.33 32.35 19.18
CA SER A 104 -24.17 31.32 19.79
C SER A 104 -23.35 30.25 20.52
N MET A 105 -22.11 29.97 20.07
CA MET A 105 -21.16 29.11 20.80
C MET A 105 -20.78 29.65 22.20
N VAL A 106 -20.95 30.96 22.43
CA VAL A 106 -20.77 31.61 23.75
C VAL A 106 -21.97 31.36 24.67
N ALA A 107 -23.15 31.16 24.09
CA ALA A 107 -24.41 31.07 24.81
C ALA A 107 -24.71 29.65 25.34
N GLY A 108 -24.21 28.59 24.69
CA GLY A 108 -24.51 27.17 24.98
C GLY A 108 -24.12 26.63 26.37
N GLU A 109 -23.47 27.41 27.24
CA GLU A 109 -23.18 27.04 28.64
C GLU A 109 -24.39 27.23 29.60
N VAL A 110 -25.62 26.99 29.12
CA VAL A 110 -26.87 27.20 29.88
C VAL A 110 -27.17 25.98 30.76
N ASN A 111 -26.47 25.87 31.89
CA ASN A 111 -26.96 25.15 33.07
C ASN A 111 -26.30 25.65 34.38
N ARG A 112 -25.99 26.94 34.45
CA ARG A 112 -25.66 27.62 35.72
C ARG A 112 -26.56 28.82 35.93
N PRO A 113 -27.09 29.03 37.15
CA PRO A 113 -28.04 30.08 37.44
C PRO A 113 -27.50 31.48 37.12
N MET A 114 -28.43 32.33 36.71
CA MET A 114 -28.28 33.65 36.10
C MET A 114 -27.86 34.73 37.12
N GLU A 115 -26.82 34.49 37.92
CA GLU A 115 -26.33 35.47 38.92
C GLU A 115 -24.88 35.93 38.71
N PHE A 116 -24.17 35.44 37.69
CA PHE A 116 -22.86 35.95 37.31
C PHE A 116 -22.81 36.33 35.83
N VAL A 117 -23.28 37.53 35.51
CA VAL A 117 -22.93 38.22 34.26
C VAL A 117 -21.54 38.82 34.43
N GLY A 118 -20.53 37.94 34.56
CA GLY A 118 -19.14 38.31 34.35
C GLY A 118 -18.84 38.21 32.86
N PHE A 119 -18.05 39.14 32.33
CA PHE A 119 -17.51 39.16 30.97
C PHE A 119 -17.23 37.74 30.44
N ARG A 120 -18.12 37.20 29.60
CA ARG A 120 -17.88 35.91 28.94
C ARG A 120 -16.87 36.15 27.83
N GLU A 121 -15.72 35.51 27.95
CA GLU A 121 -14.67 35.60 26.96
C GLU A 121 -15.04 34.81 25.69
N ASP A 122 -14.79 35.40 24.52
CA ASP A 122 -14.98 34.73 23.22
C ASP A 122 -14.21 33.39 23.16
N PRO A 123 -14.84 32.29 22.67
CA PRO A 123 -14.22 30.98 22.63
C PRO A 123 -13.11 30.92 21.58
N PHE A 124 -12.04 30.20 21.90
CA PHE A 124 -11.04 29.83 20.90
C PHE A 124 -11.62 28.76 19.97
N VAL A 125 -11.39 28.90 18.66
CA VAL A 125 -11.86 27.96 17.62
C VAL A 125 -10.73 27.53 16.69
N ALA A 126 -10.82 26.30 16.18
CA ALA A 126 -10.13 25.82 14.99
C ALA A 126 -10.95 26.21 13.76
N VAL A 127 -10.27 26.73 12.75
CA VAL A 127 -10.83 27.05 11.44
C VAL A 127 -10.17 26.11 10.44
N ARG A 128 -10.92 25.12 9.95
CA ARG A 128 -10.40 24.02 9.12
C ARG A 128 -11.03 24.07 7.74
N SER A 129 -10.22 23.88 6.71
CA SER A 129 -10.73 23.65 5.35
C SER A 129 -11.43 22.29 5.23
N SER A 130 -12.47 22.24 4.39
CA SER A 130 -13.19 21.03 4.02
C SER A 130 -13.59 21.14 2.55
N ALA A 131 -12.74 20.64 1.65
CA ALA A 131 -13.04 20.74 0.21
C ALA A 131 -13.97 19.63 -0.26
N VAL A 132 -14.75 19.91 -1.31
CA VAL A 132 -15.64 18.91 -1.95
C VAL A 132 -14.82 17.82 -2.66
N THR A 133 -13.61 18.15 -3.09
CA THR A 133 -12.70 17.26 -3.83
C THR A 133 -11.69 16.53 -2.93
N GLU A 134 -11.78 16.70 -1.61
CA GLU A 134 -10.82 16.14 -0.65
C GLU A 134 -10.95 14.61 -0.48
N ASP A 135 -12.15 14.06 -0.76
CA ASP A 135 -12.46 12.63 -0.63
C ASP A 135 -12.63 11.92 -1.99
N VAL A 136 -12.03 12.45 -3.07
CA VAL A 136 -12.04 11.75 -4.36
C VAL A 136 -11.23 10.45 -4.23
N LYS A 137 -11.89 9.31 -4.50
CA LYS A 137 -11.34 7.95 -4.34
C LYS A 137 -9.96 7.82 -4.99
N GLY A 138 -8.97 7.44 -4.19
CA GLY A 138 -7.59 7.17 -4.63
C GLY A 138 -6.54 8.24 -4.29
N ALA A 139 -6.89 9.30 -3.56
CA ALA A 139 -5.95 10.37 -3.19
C ALA A 139 -5.81 10.53 -1.66
N SER A 140 -4.58 10.47 -1.14
CA SER A 140 -4.27 10.97 0.20
C SER A 140 -3.98 12.48 0.11
N SER A 141 -4.98 13.33 0.35
CA SER A 141 -4.81 14.80 0.38
C SER A 141 -4.08 15.31 1.64
N ALA A 142 -3.25 14.47 2.27
CA ALA A 142 -2.56 14.79 3.51
C ALA A 142 -1.70 16.06 3.36
N GLY A 143 -1.98 17.04 4.22
CA GLY A 143 -1.22 18.30 4.31
C GLY A 143 -1.39 19.29 3.15
N GLN A 144 -2.41 19.14 2.29
CA GLN A 144 -2.60 20.05 1.15
C GLN A 144 -3.36 21.35 1.46
N GLN A 145 -4.08 21.41 2.58
CA GLN A 145 -4.96 22.53 2.91
C GLN A 145 -4.72 23.06 4.33
N GLU A 146 -5.02 24.34 4.55
CA GLU A 146 -4.66 25.05 5.78
C GLU A 146 -5.67 24.88 6.91
N THR A 147 -5.16 24.74 8.13
CA THR A 147 -5.93 24.76 9.38
C THR A 147 -5.35 25.82 10.31
N PHE A 148 -6.20 26.66 10.87
CA PHE A 148 -5.82 27.70 11.80
C PHE A 148 -6.35 27.37 13.19
N LEU A 149 -5.44 27.29 14.18
CA LEU A 149 -5.77 26.93 15.55
C LEU A 149 -5.80 28.17 16.45
N ASN A 150 -6.59 28.08 17.53
CA ASN A 150 -6.70 29.12 18.55
C ASN A 150 -7.10 30.51 18.00
N ILE A 151 -8.00 30.53 17.02
CA ILE A 151 -8.59 31.77 16.52
C ILE A 151 -9.65 32.28 17.51
N ARG A 152 -9.68 33.59 17.75
CA ARG A 152 -10.62 34.23 18.70
C ARG A 152 -11.13 35.54 18.13
N GLY A 153 -12.43 35.77 18.29
CA GLY A 153 -13.14 36.97 17.82
C GLY A 153 -13.69 36.81 16.40
N VAL A 154 -14.85 37.43 16.16
CA VAL A 154 -15.62 37.33 14.90
C VAL A 154 -14.78 37.68 13.68
N ASP A 155 -14.06 38.81 13.72
CA ASP A 155 -13.27 39.29 12.59
C ASP A 155 -12.12 38.35 12.25
N SER A 156 -11.47 37.79 13.28
CA SER A 156 -10.39 36.81 13.10
C SER A 156 -10.91 35.49 12.53
N VAL A 157 -12.11 35.07 12.92
CA VAL A 157 -12.78 33.88 12.36
C VAL A 157 -13.12 34.10 10.88
N ALA A 158 -13.70 35.25 10.53
CA ALA A 158 -14.00 35.59 9.13
C ALA A 158 -12.74 35.64 8.28
N LEU A 159 -11.66 36.27 8.78
CA LEU A 159 -10.38 36.33 8.09
C LEU A 159 -9.74 34.94 7.92
N ALA A 160 -9.79 34.10 8.96
CA ALA A 160 -9.29 32.74 8.88
C ALA A 160 -10.11 31.90 7.88
N ALA A 161 -11.42 32.10 7.78
CA ALA A 161 -12.25 31.44 6.78
C ALA A 161 -11.87 31.85 5.35
N GLN A 162 -11.59 33.14 5.11
CA GLN A 162 -11.05 33.61 3.82
C GLN A 162 -9.69 32.99 3.49
N LYS A 163 -8.81 32.84 4.48
CA LYS A 163 -7.53 32.14 4.28
C LYS A 163 -7.73 30.66 3.93
N CYS A 164 -8.67 29.97 4.58
CA CYS A 164 -9.03 28.61 4.19
C CYS A 164 -9.54 28.56 2.74
N TRP A 165 -10.35 29.51 2.29
CA TRP A 165 -10.74 29.60 0.88
C TRP A 165 -9.56 29.85 -0.06
N ALA A 166 -8.61 30.72 0.33
CA ALA A 166 -7.39 30.96 -0.41
C ALA A 166 -6.50 29.71 -0.50
N SER A 167 -6.51 28.86 0.53
CA SER A 167 -5.74 27.61 0.57
C SER A 167 -6.17 26.59 -0.50
N LEU A 168 -7.35 26.77 -1.11
CA LEU A 168 -7.73 26.00 -2.29
C LEU A 168 -6.74 26.23 -3.46
N PHE A 169 -6.07 27.38 -3.50
CA PHE A 169 -5.16 27.78 -4.57
C PHE A 169 -3.70 27.76 -4.14
N THR A 170 -3.29 26.81 -3.29
CA THR A 170 -1.86 26.52 -3.12
C THR A 170 -1.27 25.97 -4.42
N GLU A 171 0.04 26.14 -4.58
CA GLU A 171 0.83 25.67 -5.73
C GLU A 171 0.53 24.19 -5.99
N ARG A 172 0.57 23.39 -4.92
CA ARG A 172 0.28 21.96 -4.92
C ARG A 172 -1.17 21.66 -5.30
N ALA A 173 -2.14 22.41 -4.79
CA ALA A 173 -3.56 22.18 -5.08
C ALA A 173 -3.92 22.55 -6.54
N ILE A 174 -3.35 23.64 -7.06
CA ILE A 174 -3.51 24.06 -8.47
C ILE A 174 -2.92 23.00 -9.41
N TYR A 175 -1.66 22.60 -9.16
CA TYR A 175 -0.97 21.59 -9.96
C TYR A 175 -1.69 20.25 -9.91
N TYR A 176 -2.10 19.80 -8.72
CA TYR A 176 -2.83 18.54 -8.55
C TYR A 176 -4.12 18.51 -9.36
N ARG A 177 -4.97 19.54 -9.24
CA ARG A 177 -6.20 19.61 -10.01
C ARG A 177 -5.95 19.64 -11.51
N HIS A 178 -4.88 20.29 -11.96
CA HIS A 178 -4.50 20.30 -13.37
C HIS A 178 -4.09 18.90 -13.83
N LYS A 179 -3.18 18.24 -13.11
CA LYS A 179 -2.68 16.89 -13.40
C LYS A 179 -3.81 15.85 -13.48
N HIS A 180 -4.83 15.99 -12.64
CA HIS A 180 -5.96 15.07 -12.57
C HIS A 180 -7.19 15.52 -13.36
N ASN A 181 -7.08 16.57 -14.20
CA ASN A 181 -8.20 17.16 -14.96
C ASN A 181 -9.44 17.47 -14.09
N LEU A 182 -9.21 17.90 -12.85
CA LEU A 182 -10.26 18.30 -11.92
C LEU A 182 -10.62 19.78 -12.12
N PRO A 183 -11.88 20.18 -11.89
CA PRO A 183 -12.29 21.59 -11.97
C PRO A 183 -11.48 22.46 -11.00
N GLN A 184 -10.90 23.54 -11.52
CA GLN A 184 -10.05 24.45 -10.75
C GLN A 184 -10.84 25.35 -9.79
N ASP A 185 -12.15 25.45 -9.98
CA ASP A 185 -13.13 26.17 -9.17
C ASP A 185 -13.84 25.28 -8.13
N ALA A 186 -13.15 24.24 -7.65
CA ALA A 186 -13.69 23.28 -6.69
C ALA A 186 -14.31 23.97 -5.46
N GLY A 187 -15.52 23.57 -5.08
CA GLY A 187 -16.17 24.09 -3.88
C GLY A 187 -15.41 23.76 -2.60
N ILE A 188 -15.37 24.71 -1.66
CA ILE A 188 -14.74 24.55 -0.35
C ILE A 188 -15.65 25.10 0.76
N SER A 189 -15.86 24.25 1.77
CA SER A 189 -16.49 24.63 3.04
C SER A 189 -15.41 24.90 4.09
N VAL A 190 -15.77 25.66 5.12
CA VAL A 190 -14.90 25.92 6.27
C VAL A 190 -15.60 25.48 7.55
N ILE A 191 -14.94 24.64 8.32
CA ILE A 191 -15.41 24.15 9.62
C ILE A 191 -14.89 25.09 10.69
N ILE A 192 -15.81 25.67 11.48
CA ILE A 192 -15.49 26.41 12.69
C ILE A 192 -15.80 25.50 13.88
N GLN A 193 -14.77 25.02 14.55
CA GLN A 193 -14.87 24.03 15.62
C GLN A 193 -14.27 24.60 16.91
N LYS A 194 -14.97 24.46 18.05
CA LYS A 194 -14.44 24.89 19.35
C LYS A 194 -13.11 24.19 19.64
N MET A 195 -12.09 24.98 20.01
CA MET A 195 -10.78 24.42 20.34
C MET A 195 -10.87 23.58 21.60
N VAL A 196 -10.38 22.35 21.49
CA VAL A 196 -9.98 21.54 22.65
C VAL A 196 -8.56 21.98 23.00
N ASN A 197 -8.37 22.57 24.18
CA ASN A 197 -7.03 22.94 24.64
C ASN A 197 -6.36 21.69 25.23
N SER A 198 -5.98 20.78 24.33
CA SER A 198 -5.62 19.43 24.72
C SER A 198 -4.30 19.38 25.47
N ASP A 199 -4.32 18.65 26.59
CA ASP A 199 -3.11 18.26 27.32
C ASP A 199 -2.39 17.11 26.59
N LYS A 200 -3.17 16.28 25.88
CA LYS A 200 -2.73 15.11 25.12
C LYS A 200 -3.59 14.98 23.87
N SER A 201 -3.03 14.52 22.77
CA SER A 201 -3.76 14.32 21.52
C SER A 201 -3.12 13.21 20.71
N GLY A 202 -3.78 12.77 19.65
CA GLY A 202 -3.26 11.66 18.86
C GLY A 202 -4.12 11.25 17.69
N VAL A 203 -3.65 10.18 17.05
CA VAL A 203 -4.32 9.52 15.93
C VAL A 203 -4.55 8.07 16.31
N MET A 204 -5.66 7.49 15.87
CA MET A 204 -6.02 6.11 16.13
C MET A 204 -6.50 5.45 14.85
N PHE A 205 -5.93 4.30 14.53
CA PHE A 205 -6.41 3.42 13.48
C PHE A 205 -7.16 2.27 14.10
N THR A 206 -8.36 2.00 13.59
CA THR A 206 -9.11 0.82 13.99
C THR A 206 -8.64 -0.42 13.23
N ILE A 207 -7.42 -0.44 12.72
CA ILE A 207 -6.72 -1.62 12.18
C ILE A 207 -5.23 -1.32 12.28
N ASN A 208 -4.36 -2.32 12.43
CA ASN A 208 -2.94 -2.05 12.45
C ASN A 208 -2.48 -1.56 11.06
N PRO A 209 -1.99 -0.32 10.91
CA PRO A 209 -1.66 0.25 9.60
C PRO A 209 -0.35 -0.30 9.02
N VAL A 210 0.42 -1.08 9.79
CA VAL A 210 1.70 -1.70 9.37
C VAL A 210 1.51 -3.17 9.05
N THR A 211 0.86 -3.93 9.94
CA THR A 211 0.72 -5.39 9.80
C THR A 211 -0.62 -5.80 9.18
N SER A 212 -1.57 -4.87 9.05
CA SER A 212 -2.98 -5.15 8.67
C SER A 212 -3.70 -6.13 9.61
N GLU A 213 -3.14 -6.40 10.79
CA GLU A 213 -3.81 -7.18 11.83
C GLU A 213 -5.04 -6.46 12.37
N ASN A 214 -6.05 -7.22 12.79
CA ASN A 214 -7.30 -6.72 13.34
C ASN A 214 -7.17 -6.21 14.80
N SER A 215 -6.19 -5.33 15.05
CA SER A 215 -5.94 -4.64 16.31
C SER A 215 -6.10 -3.13 16.14
N ILE A 216 -6.36 -2.40 17.23
CA ILE A 216 -6.44 -0.93 17.22
C ILE A 216 -5.07 -0.37 17.53
N THR A 217 -4.54 0.48 16.66
CA THR A 217 -3.30 1.22 16.92
C THR A 217 -3.64 2.63 17.37
N VAL A 218 -3.23 3.00 18.58
CA VAL A 218 -3.39 4.35 19.14
C VAL A 218 -2.02 5.01 19.20
N GLU A 219 -1.86 6.16 18.55
CA GLU A 219 -0.69 7.01 18.70
C GLU A 219 -1.02 8.23 19.55
N ALA A 220 -0.08 8.67 20.39
CA ALA A 220 -0.30 9.81 21.29
C ALA A 220 0.92 10.74 21.43
N VAL A 221 0.62 12.03 21.56
CA VAL A 221 1.58 13.13 21.77
C VAL A 221 1.09 14.09 22.85
N TRP A 222 2.01 14.89 23.37
CA TRP A 222 1.70 15.96 24.30
C TRP A 222 1.14 17.19 23.58
N GLY A 223 0.17 17.87 24.20
CA GLY A 223 -0.39 19.11 23.67
C GLY A 223 -1.36 18.90 22.50
N LEU A 224 -1.33 19.82 21.54
CA LEU A 224 -2.18 19.85 20.34
C LEU A 224 -1.71 18.84 19.29
N GLY A 225 -2.67 18.24 18.57
CA GLY A 225 -2.42 17.13 17.63
C GLY A 225 -1.70 17.52 16.33
N GLU A 226 -1.41 18.81 16.13
CA GLU A 226 -0.72 19.29 14.93
C GLU A 226 0.67 18.65 14.76
N THR A 227 1.39 18.40 15.85
CA THR A 227 2.73 17.80 15.80
C THR A 227 2.74 16.37 15.28
N ILE A 228 1.69 15.58 15.54
CA ILE A 228 1.58 14.20 15.05
C ILE A 228 1.12 14.16 13.59
N VAL A 229 0.12 14.98 13.23
CA VAL A 229 -0.39 15.05 11.84
C VAL A 229 0.68 15.57 10.87
N GLN A 230 1.54 16.50 11.31
CA GLN A 230 2.68 16.98 10.53
C GLN A 230 3.91 16.07 10.60
N GLY A 231 3.89 15.00 11.42
CA GLY A 231 5.03 14.10 11.61
C GLY A 231 6.25 14.76 12.28
N GLU A 232 6.08 15.89 12.96
CA GLU A 232 7.20 16.64 13.60
C GLU A 232 7.78 15.92 14.82
N VAL A 233 7.08 14.90 15.33
CA VAL A 233 7.45 14.12 16.52
C VAL A 233 7.27 12.63 16.31
N THR A 234 8.03 11.84 17.07
CA THR A 234 7.79 10.41 17.24
C THR A 234 6.82 10.22 18.42
N PRO A 235 5.58 9.76 18.16
CA PRO A 235 4.56 9.60 19.19
C PRO A 235 4.80 8.34 20.02
N ASP A 236 4.07 8.20 21.12
CA ASP A 236 3.87 6.88 21.72
C ASP A 236 2.92 6.07 20.86
N THR A 237 3.16 4.78 20.72
CA THR A 237 2.30 3.84 19.99
C THR A 237 1.84 2.74 20.92
N TYR A 238 0.52 2.52 20.97
CA TYR A 238 -0.13 1.48 21.74
C TYR A 238 -0.91 0.58 20.79
N VAL A 239 -0.73 -0.73 20.88
CA VAL A 239 -1.50 -1.72 20.11
C VAL A 239 -2.50 -2.37 21.06
N VAL A 240 -3.78 -2.32 20.72
CA VAL A 240 -4.88 -2.80 21.56
C VAL A 240 -5.65 -3.90 20.83
N ASP A 241 -5.89 -5.01 21.50
CA ASP A 241 -6.72 -6.10 20.99
C ASP A 241 -8.19 -5.65 20.90
N LYS A 242 -8.80 -5.78 19.72
CA LYS A 242 -10.20 -5.37 19.51
C LYS A 242 -11.21 -6.21 20.27
N SER A 243 -10.92 -7.48 20.51
CA SER A 243 -11.85 -8.44 21.10
C SER A 243 -12.03 -8.18 22.60
N ASN A 244 -10.92 -8.00 23.32
CA ASN A 244 -10.90 -7.91 24.78
C ASN A 244 -10.48 -6.53 25.31
N GLY A 245 -10.00 -5.62 24.44
CA GLY A 245 -9.58 -4.26 24.81
C GLY A 245 -8.26 -4.19 25.58
N LYS A 246 -7.50 -5.30 25.69
CA LYS A 246 -6.19 -5.33 26.35
C LYS A 246 -5.13 -4.70 25.47
N ILE A 247 -4.16 -4.02 26.11
CA ILE A 247 -2.99 -3.48 25.42
C ILE A 247 -2.01 -4.63 25.17
N ILE A 248 -1.76 -4.93 23.89
CA ILE A 248 -0.84 -5.97 23.42
C ILE A 248 0.60 -5.45 23.45
N GLU A 249 0.81 -4.23 22.97
CA GLU A 249 2.14 -3.64 22.82
C GLU A 249 2.15 -2.15 23.20
N LYS A 250 3.26 -1.69 23.79
CA LYS A 250 3.53 -0.28 24.05
C LYS A 250 4.93 0.08 23.57
N LYS A 251 5.03 1.12 22.74
CA LYS A 251 6.28 1.73 22.29
C LYS A 251 6.26 3.20 22.68
N ILE A 252 7.21 3.64 23.49
CA ILE A 252 7.28 5.02 23.98
C ILE A 252 8.20 5.84 23.07
N GLY A 253 7.64 6.87 22.44
CA GLY A 253 8.36 7.77 21.54
C GLY A 253 9.08 8.90 22.29
N SER A 254 9.95 9.63 21.60
CA SER A 254 10.75 10.71 22.21
C SER A 254 9.98 12.02 22.41
N LYS A 255 8.97 12.33 21.58
CA LYS A 255 8.06 13.48 21.76
C LYS A 255 8.78 14.78 22.16
N LEU A 256 9.87 15.13 21.46
CA LEU A 256 10.81 16.19 21.88
C LEU A 256 10.20 17.59 21.93
N ILE A 257 9.11 17.82 21.20
CA ILE A 257 8.41 19.09 21.10
C ILE A 257 6.92 18.87 21.33
N GLU A 258 6.25 19.90 21.86
CA GLU A 258 4.80 19.97 21.96
C GLU A 258 4.31 21.32 21.46
N ARG A 259 3.07 21.34 20.96
CA ARG A 259 2.37 22.58 20.63
C ARG A 259 1.30 22.83 21.67
N ILE A 260 1.27 24.04 22.22
CA ILE A 260 0.30 24.43 23.25
C ILE A 260 -0.26 25.82 22.94
N ARG A 261 -1.37 26.18 23.58
CA ARG A 261 -1.84 27.56 23.60
C ARG A 261 -0.99 28.38 24.59
N GLY A 262 -0.33 29.42 24.08
CA GLY A 262 0.42 30.40 24.86
C GLY A 262 -0.49 31.33 25.66
N GLN A 263 0.11 32.13 26.54
CA GLN A 263 -0.61 33.13 27.35
C GLN A 263 -1.24 34.24 26.49
N ASP A 264 -0.65 34.51 25.32
CA ASP A 264 -1.19 35.42 24.30
C ASP A 264 -2.34 34.80 23.48
N GLY A 265 -2.74 33.57 23.80
CA GLY A 265 -3.79 32.84 23.12
C GLY A 265 -3.35 32.18 21.81
N LYS A 266 -2.10 32.34 21.36
CA LYS A 266 -1.61 31.75 20.11
C LYS A 266 -1.06 30.35 20.30
N THR A 267 -1.00 29.58 19.23
CA THR A 267 -0.28 28.29 19.24
C THR A 267 1.22 28.56 19.27
N ILE A 268 1.91 28.03 20.27
CA ILE A 268 3.37 28.08 20.38
C ILE A 268 3.96 26.68 20.37
N LYS A 269 5.13 26.55 19.73
CA LYS A 269 5.94 25.34 19.72
C LYS A 269 7.01 25.46 20.80
N ARG A 270 7.15 24.46 21.65
CA ARG A 270 8.20 24.41 22.68
C ARG A 270 8.76 23.02 22.84
N ASN A 271 9.98 22.94 23.38
CA ASN A 271 10.57 21.66 23.75
C ASN A 271 9.84 21.07 24.96
N VAL A 272 9.64 19.76 24.93
CA VAL A 272 9.09 19.01 26.06
C VAL A 272 10.17 18.88 27.14
N ASN A 273 9.78 19.09 28.39
CA ASN A 273 10.69 18.93 29.53
C ASN A 273 11.31 17.52 29.51
N ARG A 274 12.61 17.40 29.88
CA ARG A 274 13.37 16.13 29.81
C ARG A 274 12.65 14.93 30.45
N GLU A 275 11.95 15.15 31.56
CA GLU A 275 11.19 14.12 32.27
C GLU A 275 9.97 13.59 31.47
N ARG A 276 9.40 14.41 30.58
CA ARG A 276 8.21 14.09 29.77
C ARG A 276 8.54 13.51 28.39
N VAL A 277 9.78 13.64 27.93
CA VAL A 277 10.27 13.13 26.63
C VAL A 277 10.09 11.61 26.57
N SER A 278 10.59 10.90 27.58
CA SER A 278 10.52 9.43 27.69
C SER A 278 9.35 8.93 28.55
N ALA A 279 8.46 9.82 29.00
CA ALA A 279 7.27 9.43 29.75
C ALA A 279 6.15 8.96 28.82
N GLN A 280 5.35 8.01 29.31
CA GLN A 280 4.12 7.56 28.67
C GLN A 280 3.07 8.69 28.66
N VAL A 281 2.51 9.01 27.48
CA VAL A 281 1.51 10.08 27.30
C VAL A 281 0.17 9.70 27.89
N LEU A 282 -0.39 8.59 27.39
CA LEU A 282 -1.69 8.09 27.83
C LEU A 282 -1.49 7.04 28.91
N SER A 283 -2.14 7.17 30.04
CA SER A 283 -2.28 6.06 30.98
C SER A 283 -3.00 4.88 30.31
N ASP A 284 -2.80 3.67 30.82
CA ASP A 284 -3.41 2.46 30.26
C ASP A 284 -4.95 2.59 30.19
N ASP A 285 -5.56 3.18 31.22
CA ASP A 285 -7.00 3.46 31.25
C ASP A 285 -7.44 4.43 30.15
N GLU A 286 -6.62 5.44 29.84
CA GLU A 286 -6.90 6.37 28.74
C GLU A 286 -6.77 5.67 27.38
N VAL A 287 -5.75 4.82 27.20
CA VAL A 287 -5.57 4.02 25.97
C VAL A 287 -6.80 3.16 25.70
N VAL A 288 -7.28 2.44 26.72
CA VAL A 288 -8.48 1.58 26.60
C VAL A 288 -9.73 2.40 26.29
N LYS A 289 -9.90 3.58 26.93
CA LYS A 289 -11.03 4.47 26.66
C LYS A 289 -11.01 5.03 25.23
N VAL A 290 -9.84 5.44 24.73
CA VAL A 290 -9.67 5.92 23.36
C VAL A 290 -9.96 4.79 22.36
N ALA A 291 -9.39 3.60 22.57
CA ALA A 291 -9.65 2.43 21.73
C ALA A 291 -11.14 2.03 21.73
N ALA A 292 -11.84 2.18 22.86
CA ALA A 292 -13.28 1.93 22.94
C ALA A 292 -14.10 2.90 22.10
N PHE A 293 -13.69 4.17 21.97
CA PHE A 293 -14.30 5.09 21.01
C PHE A 293 -14.04 4.64 19.57
N GLY A 294 -12.81 4.21 19.25
CA GLY A 294 -12.46 3.69 17.93
C GLY A 294 -13.36 2.54 17.51
N LYS A 295 -13.57 1.56 18.39
CA LYS A 295 -14.47 0.41 18.15
C LYS A 295 -15.92 0.84 17.91
N LYS A 296 -16.42 1.84 18.66
CA LYS A 296 -17.78 2.36 18.47
C LYS A 296 -17.93 3.10 17.13
N ILE A 297 -16.92 3.89 16.74
CA ILE A 297 -16.91 4.64 15.49
C ILE A 297 -16.79 3.67 14.29
N GLU A 298 -15.88 2.70 14.34
CA GLU A 298 -15.78 1.63 13.33
C GLU A 298 -17.12 0.88 13.16
N LYS A 299 -17.80 0.55 14.27
CA LYS A 299 -19.12 -0.08 14.23
C LYS A 299 -20.18 0.82 13.58
N HIS A 300 -20.12 2.14 13.81
CA HIS A 300 -21.06 3.11 13.21
C HIS A 300 -20.91 3.17 11.69
N TYR A 301 -19.68 3.22 11.19
CA TYR A 301 -19.40 3.30 9.75
C TYR A 301 -19.42 1.94 9.03
N GLY A 302 -19.13 0.84 9.73
CA GLY A 302 -19.08 -0.52 9.18
C GLY A 302 -17.77 -0.89 8.47
N PHE A 303 -16.73 -0.06 8.58
CA PHE A 303 -15.41 -0.29 8.00
C PHE A 303 -14.31 0.42 8.80
N PRO A 304 -13.03 0.00 8.68
CA PRO A 304 -11.93 0.56 9.45
C PRO A 304 -11.78 2.08 9.29
N GLN A 305 -11.46 2.76 10.39
CA GLN A 305 -11.36 4.22 10.48
C GLN A 305 -9.97 4.68 10.92
N ASP A 306 -9.56 5.82 10.37
CA ASP A 306 -8.47 6.68 10.82
C ASP A 306 -9.10 7.88 11.58
N ILE A 307 -8.81 7.99 12.87
CA ILE A 307 -9.50 8.88 13.81
C ILE A 307 -8.49 9.79 14.51
N GLU A 308 -8.72 11.11 14.43
CA GLU A 308 -7.99 12.09 15.23
C GLU A 308 -8.75 12.37 16.53
N TYR A 309 -8.05 12.36 17.67
CA TYR A 309 -8.63 12.62 18.98
C TYR A 309 -7.80 13.61 19.81
N ALA A 310 -8.47 14.27 20.75
CA ALA A 310 -7.89 15.24 21.66
C ALA A 310 -8.41 15.00 23.08
N ILE A 311 -7.55 15.16 24.08
CA ILE A 311 -7.88 15.00 25.50
C ILE A 311 -7.59 16.29 26.24
N GLU A 312 -8.62 16.87 26.85
CA GLU A 312 -8.52 18.05 27.71
C GLU A 312 -9.05 17.65 29.09
N ARG A 313 -8.20 17.76 30.13
CA ARG A 313 -8.55 17.45 31.52
C ARG A 313 -9.23 16.08 31.69
N GLY A 314 -8.73 15.07 30.97
CA GLY A 314 -9.23 13.70 31.00
C GLY A 314 -10.51 13.45 30.20
N LYS A 315 -11.10 14.46 29.56
CA LYS A 315 -12.24 14.31 28.65
C LYS A 315 -11.75 14.13 27.22
N ILE A 316 -12.19 13.05 26.59
CA ILE A 316 -11.83 12.68 25.21
C ILE A 316 -12.80 13.35 24.26
N TYR A 317 -12.24 13.93 23.20
CA TYR A 317 -12.96 14.53 22.08
C TYR A 317 -12.49 13.90 20.77
N ILE A 318 -13.43 13.66 19.86
CA ILE A 318 -13.14 13.21 18.50
C ILE A 318 -13.14 14.43 17.59
N VAL A 319 -12.01 14.70 16.94
CA VAL A 319 -11.85 15.93 16.13
C VAL A 319 -11.92 15.65 14.64
N GLN A 320 -11.67 14.41 14.20
CA GLN A 320 -11.85 13.96 12.82
C GLN A 320 -11.97 12.42 12.77
N SER A 321 -12.67 11.90 11.75
CA SER A 321 -12.63 10.48 11.37
C SER A 321 -12.61 10.41 9.85
N ARG A 322 -12.07 9.34 9.28
CA ARG A 322 -12.20 8.99 7.85
C ARG A 322 -11.96 7.50 7.64
N ALA A 323 -12.38 6.97 6.49
CA ALA A 323 -12.08 5.59 6.11
C ALA A 323 -10.56 5.38 6.02
N VAL A 324 -10.09 4.21 6.46
CA VAL A 324 -8.72 3.78 6.12
C VAL A 324 -8.68 3.46 4.62
N THR A 325 -7.88 4.20 3.87
CA THR A 325 -7.82 4.18 2.39
C THR A 325 -7.53 2.80 1.81
N PHE A 326 -6.88 1.90 2.55
CA PHE A 326 -6.59 0.53 2.12
C PHE A 326 -7.83 -0.40 2.07
N PHE A 327 -8.94 -0.06 2.74
CA PHE A 327 -10.10 -0.97 2.93
C PHE A 327 -11.44 -0.44 2.38
N ALA A 328 -11.51 0.80 1.92
CA ALA A 328 -12.76 1.43 1.47
C ALA A 328 -13.41 0.75 0.25
N ASP A 329 -12.73 -0.19 -0.41
CA ASP A 329 -13.24 -0.93 -1.58
C ASP A 329 -13.99 -2.23 -1.25
N ASN A 330 -14.08 -2.66 0.02
CA ASN A 330 -14.60 -4.01 0.37
C ASN A 330 -15.78 -4.06 1.37
N SER A 331 -16.44 -2.96 1.69
CA SER A 331 -17.48 -2.90 2.73
C SER A 331 -18.87 -3.33 2.24
N ASN A 332 -19.07 -4.63 2.02
CA ASN A 332 -20.39 -5.27 2.14
C ASN A 332 -20.22 -6.79 2.31
N LYS A 333 -19.97 -7.22 3.56
CA LYS A 333 -20.38 -8.51 4.19
C LYS A 333 -19.40 -8.88 5.31
N ILE A 334 -19.66 -8.39 6.53
CA ILE A 334 -19.18 -9.06 7.74
C ILE A 334 -20.30 -8.99 8.77
N GLU A 335 -21.06 -10.07 8.92
CA GLU A 335 -21.78 -10.39 10.16
C GLU A 335 -21.11 -11.59 10.84
N ASN A 336 -20.65 -11.32 12.06
CA ASN A 336 -20.52 -12.18 13.24
C ASN A 336 -20.35 -13.69 13.07
N LYS A 337 -19.24 -14.21 13.62
CA LYS A 337 -19.29 -15.31 14.60
C LYS A 337 -18.13 -15.27 15.59
N ASN A 338 -18.52 -15.44 16.84
CA ASN A 338 -17.80 -15.26 18.10
C ASN A 338 -16.86 -16.43 18.46
N THR A 339 -15.67 -16.03 18.95
CA THR A 339 -14.98 -16.41 20.20
C THR A 339 -14.72 -17.88 20.57
N GLY A 340 -13.44 -18.17 20.80
CA GLY A 340 -12.94 -19.25 21.66
C GLY A 340 -11.48 -18.96 22.03
N THR A 341 -11.25 -18.67 23.32
CA THR A 341 -10.00 -18.27 23.98
C THR A 341 -9.04 -19.43 24.25
N GLN A 342 -7.73 -19.22 24.16
CA GLN A 342 -6.78 -19.62 25.22
C GLN A 342 -5.43 -18.91 25.09
N GLU A 343 -5.05 -18.27 26.20
CA GLU A 343 -3.85 -17.45 26.43
C GLU A 343 -2.65 -18.30 26.88
N ASP A 344 -1.46 -17.76 26.58
CA ASP A 344 -0.21 -17.76 27.34
C ASP A 344 0.54 -19.05 27.70
N ALA A 345 1.75 -19.18 27.13
CA ALA A 345 2.94 -19.57 27.92
C ALA A 345 4.27 -19.16 27.23
N ASN A 346 5.12 -18.54 28.06
CA ASN A 346 6.59 -18.49 28.03
C ASN A 346 7.31 -17.40 27.22
N ARG A 347 7.50 -16.29 27.95
CA ARG A 347 8.72 -15.47 27.94
C ARG A 347 9.90 -16.20 28.59
N GLU A 348 11.09 -15.70 28.26
CA GLU A 348 12.40 -15.90 28.90
C GLU A 348 13.26 -17.09 28.43
N ALA A 349 14.25 -16.77 27.59
CA ALA A 349 15.65 -17.13 27.82
C ALA A 349 16.55 -16.29 26.90
N SER A 350 17.28 -15.34 27.49
CA SER A 350 18.37 -14.60 26.87
C SER A 350 19.69 -15.09 27.48
N GLN A 351 20.73 -15.19 26.62
CA GLN A 351 22.18 -15.39 26.85
C GLN A 351 22.67 -16.62 26.05
N SER A 352 23.71 -16.61 25.22
CA SER A 352 24.74 -15.61 24.84
C SER A 352 25.67 -16.29 23.80
N VAL A 353 26.06 -15.64 22.69
CA VAL A 353 27.42 -15.69 22.04
C VAL A 353 27.57 -14.46 21.11
N HIS A 354 28.77 -13.88 21.05
CA HIS A 354 29.14 -12.52 20.61
C HIS A 354 29.32 -12.24 19.09
N ASN A 355 28.88 -11.02 18.72
CA ASN A 355 29.45 -9.98 17.84
C ASN A 355 29.82 -10.26 16.37
N ALA A 356 28.97 -9.71 15.47
CA ALA A 356 29.36 -8.60 14.58
C ALA A 356 28.14 -7.68 14.34
N ASN A 357 28.33 -6.38 14.63
CA ASN A 357 27.47 -5.20 14.43
C ASN A 357 26.22 -5.02 15.31
N GLN A 358 26.39 -4.28 16.42
CA GLN A 358 25.26 -3.63 17.09
C GLN A 358 24.66 -2.54 16.17
N PRO A 359 23.33 -2.33 16.20
CA PRO A 359 22.69 -1.27 15.42
C PRO A 359 23.18 0.11 15.89
N ILE A 360 23.60 0.94 14.94
CA ILE A 360 24.09 2.30 15.16
C ILE A 360 22.96 3.30 15.41
N LEU A 361 21.75 3.03 14.89
CA LEU A 361 20.55 3.79 15.18
C LEU A 361 19.36 2.85 15.36
N ARG A 362 18.37 3.32 16.11
CA ARG A 362 17.09 2.64 16.32
C ARG A 362 15.96 3.63 16.12
N GLY A 363 14.90 3.19 15.46
CA GLY A 363 13.69 3.97 15.24
C GLY A 363 12.48 3.05 15.12
N MET A 364 11.40 3.57 14.56
CA MET A 364 10.18 2.84 14.28
C MET A 364 10.19 2.35 12.83
N GLY A 365 10.14 1.03 12.67
CA GLY A 365 9.87 0.40 11.38
C GLY A 365 8.47 0.74 10.91
N VAL A 366 8.34 1.52 9.84
CA VAL A 366 7.04 1.96 9.33
C VAL A 366 6.68 1.39 7.98
N SER A 367 7.67 1.02 7.17
CA SER A 367 7.49 0.24 5.94
C SER A 367 8.44 -0.96 6.01
N PRO A 368 7.95 -2.20 6.16
CA PRO A 368 8.78 -3.36 6.45
C PRO A 368 9.72 -3.71 5.28
N GLY A 369 10.82 -4.40 5.59
CA GLY A 369 11.83 -4.80 4.62
C GLY A 369 13.25 -4.41 5.03
N VAL A 370 14.22 -4.83 4.23
CA VAL A 370 15.64 -4.51 4.45
C VAL A 370 16.18 -3.82 3.21
N GLY A 371 16.78 -2.64 3.38
CA GLY A 371 17.43 -1.90 2.30
C GLY A 371 18.84 -1.51 2.70
N SER A 372 19.79 -1.57 1.78
CA SER A 372 21.19 -1.17 2.02
C SER A 372 21.68 -0.28 0.90
N GLY A 373 22.52 0.69 1.23
CA GLY A 373 22.99 1.67 0.25
C GLY A 373 23.84 2.78 0.85
N ILE A 374 24.27 3.69 -0.01
CA ILE A 374 25.07 4.87 0.38
C ILE A 374 24.13 5.90 1.01
N VAL A 375 24.47 6.37 2.20
CA VAL A 375 23.77 7.45 2.88
C VAL A 375 23.87 8.74 2.09
N LYS A 376 22.71 9.33 1.82
CA LYS A 376 22.55 10.68 1.32
C LYS A 376 21.67 11.47 2.27
N ILE A 377 22.29 12.41 2.98
CA ILE A 377 21.63 13.33 3.90
C ILE A 377 21.03 14.47 3.09
N VAL A 378 19.70 14.56 3.13
CA VAL A 378 18.91 15.56 2.42
C VAL A 378 18.38 16.56 3.45
N THR A 379 18.81 17.82 3.34
CA THR A 379 18.41 18.89 4.28
C THR A 379 17.37 19.84 3.70
N GLY A 380 17.17 19.81 2.37
CA GLY A 380 16.20 20.62 1.66
C GLY A 380 15.98 20.17 0.22
N LEU A 381 15.17 20.94 -0.52
CA LEU A 381 14.73 20.60 -1.90
C LEU A 381 15.89 20.48 -2.90
N ASP A 382 16.94 21.29 -2.74
CA ASP A 382 18.12 21.28 -3.62
C ASP A 382 18.95 19.98 -3.52
N ASP A 383 18.77 19.24 -2.41
CA ASP A 383 19.47 17.99 -2.15
C ASP A 383 18.73 16.76 -2.72
N ILE A 384 17.46 16.90 -3.10
CA ILE A 384 16.62 15.79 -3.58
C ILE A 384 17.19 15.16 -4.86
N ASN A 385 17.76 15.98 -5.74
CA ASN A 385 18.38 15.53 -6.98
C ASN A 385 19.70 14.77 -6.78
N LYS A 386 20.23 14.73 -5.54
CA LYS A 386 21.48 14.01 -5.20
C LYS A 386 21.23 12.52 -4.89
N ILE A 387 19.96 12.11 -4.83
CA ILE A 387 19.55 10.72 -4.58
C ILE A 387 19.57 9.94 -5.88
N GLU A 388 20.42 8.93 -5.92
CA GLU A 388 20.50 7.96 -7.00
C GLU A 388 19.79 6.65 -6.61
N LYS A 389 19.48 5.83 -7.61
CA LYS A 389 18.80 4.56 -7.38
C LYS A 389 19.70 3.65 -6.55
N GLY A 390 19.20 3.19 -5.40
CA GLY A 390 19.96 2.34 -4.48
C GLY A 390 20.58 3.06 -3.29
N ASP A 391 20.48 4.39 -3.21
CA ASP A 391 20.94 5.17 -2.05
C ASP A 391 19.99 5.01 -0.85
N VAL A 392 20.50 5.27 0.36
CA VAL A 392 19.68 5.42 1.56
C VAL A 392 19.42 6.90 1.82
N LEU A 393 18.16 7.31 1.69
CA LEU A 393 17.73 8.68 1.97
C LEU A 393 17.66 8.90 3.48
N VAL A 394 18.50 9.81 3.99
CA VAL A 394 18.52 10.22 5.39
C VAL A 394 18.08 11.68 5.51
N THR A 395 17.08 11.99 6.33
CA THR A 395 16.62 13.37 6.49
C THR A 395 15.99 13.63 7.86
N GLU A 396 15.76 14.89 8.23
CA GLU A 396 15.07 15.20 9.49
C GLU A 396 13.60 14.75 9.44
N MET A 397 12.92 15.07 8.34
CA MET A 397 11.55 14.64 8.00
C MET A 397 11.38 14.68 6.48
N THR A 398 10.52 13.82 5.92
CA THR A 398 10.16 13.93 4.50
C THR A 398 8.94 14.81 4.32
N ASN A 399 8.81 15.40 3.13
CA ASN A 399 7.62 16.10 2.67
C ASN A 399 7.26 15.62 1.25
N PRO A 400 6.11 16.02 0.69
CA PRO A 400 5.65 15.54 -0.62
C PRO A 400 6.62 15.76 -1.79
N ASP A 401 7.47 16.78 -1.71
CA ASP A 401 8.44 17.07 -2.76
C ASP A 401 9.55 16.01 -2.81
N PHE A 402 9.70 15.22 -1.74
CA PHE A 402 10.70 14.15 -1.63
C PHE A 402 10.23 12.87 -2.32
N VAL A 403 8.97 12.74 -2.74
CA VAL A 403 8.42 11.50 -3.36
C VAL A 403 9.29 10.99 -4.52
N PRO A 404 9.74 11.82 -5.48
CA PRO A 404 10.61 11.36 -6.57
C PRO A 404 11.98 10.83 -6.10
N ALA A 405 12.48 11.30 -4.96
CA ALA A 405 13.70 10.78 -4.34
C ALA A 405 13.42 9.52 -3.50
N MET A 406 12.28 9.48 -2.81
CA MET A 406 11.83 8.33 -2.03
C MET A 406 11.65 7.08 -2.92
N GLU A 407 11.12 7.25 -4.15
CA GLU A 407 11.00 6.17 -5.14
C GLU A 407 12.34 5.56 -5.57
N LYS A 408 13.42 6.36 -5.56
CA LYS A 408 14.77 5.93 -5.97
C LYS A 408 15.52 5.25 -4.82
N ALA A 409 15.18 5.58 -3.58
CA ALA A 409 15.91 5.14 -2.40
C ALA A 409 15.75 3.62 -2.16
N ALA A 410 16.83 2.95 -1.79
CA ALA A 410 16.81 1.56 -1.30
C ALA A 410 16.21 1.46 0.11
N ALA A 411 16.35 2.51 0.91
CA ALA A 411 15.70 2.65 2.21
C ALA A 411 15.59 4.13 2.61
N ILE A 412 14.71 4.42 3.55
CA ILE A 412 14.46 5.77 4.08
C ILE A 412 14.67 5.77 5.58
N VAL A 413 15.48 6.70 6.09
CA VAL A 413 15.72 6.91 7.51
C VAL A 413 15.41 8.35 7.88
N THR A 414 14.52 8.58 8.85
CA THR A 414 14.23 9.94 9.33
C THR A 414 14.50 10.11 10.83
N ASN A 415 14.90 11.32 11.22
CA ASN A 415 15.03 11.67 12.65
C ASN A 415 13.67 11.68 13.35
N ARG A 416 12.63 12.17 12.65
CA ARG A 416 11.29 12.37 13.21
C ARG A 416 10.24 11.62 12.40
N GLY A 417 9.12 11.30 13.06
CA GLY A 417 7.96 10.65 12.45
C GLY A 417 7.46 9.46 13.26
N GLY A 418 6.17 9.15 13.10
CA GLY A 418 5.49 7.94 13.59
C GLY A 418 4.83 7.18 12.43
N VAL A 419 3.94 6.23 12.72
CA VAL A 419 3.29 5.40 11.68
C VAL A 419 2.40 6.20 10.71
N THR A 420 2.07 7.43 11.09
CA THR A 420 1.24 8.40 10.35
C THR A 420 2.03 9.49 9.63
N SER A 421 3.35 9.52 9.81
CA SER A 421 4.19 10.53 9.17
C SER A 421 4.13 10.43 7.65
N HIS A 422 4.44 11.54 6.96
CA HIS A 422 4.55 11.56 5.50
C HIS A 422 5.48 10.44 4.99
N ALA A 423 6.65 10.28 5.63
CA ALA A 423 7.58 9.19 5.34
C ALA A 423 6.90 7.82 5.47
N ALA A 424 6.19 7.56 6.57
CA ALA A 424 5.53 6.28 6.79
C ALA A 424 4.43 5.97 5.77
N ILE A 425 3.60 6.95 5.40
CA ILE A 425 2.50 6.75 4.46
C ILE A 425 3.05 6.47 3.06
N VAL A 426 3.89 7.36 2.54
CA VAL A 426 4.40 7.27 1.17
C VAL A 426 5.36 6.10 1.01
N SER A 427 6.22 5.81 1.98
CA SER A 427 7.12 4.64 1.90
C SER A 427 6.38 3.30 1.84
N ARG A 428 5.21 3.18 2.49
CA ARG A 428 4.35 1.99 2.36
C ARG A 428 3.72 1.89 0.98
N GLU A 429 3.21 3.01 0.46
CA GLU A 429 2.62 3.08 -0.89
C GLU A 429 3.65 2.70 -1.97
N LEU A 430 4.91 3.09 -1.78
CA LEU A 430 6.01 2.82 -2.70
C LEU A 430 6.71 1.46 -2.45
N GLY A 431 6.40 0.77 -1.35
CA GLY A 431 7.09 -0.47 -0.96
C GLY A 431 8.57 -0.32 -0.59
N VAL A 432 9.00 0.89 -0.21
CA VAL A 432 10.40 1.19 0.15
C VAL A 432 10.59 0.98 1.66
N PRO A 433 11.58 0.19 2.12
CA PRO A 433 11.86 0.02 3.55
C PRO A 433 12.12 1.35 4.26
N ALA A 434 11.45 1.59 5.38
CA ALA A 434 11.56 2.87 6.08
C ALA A 434 11.57 2.77 7.61
N VAL A 435 12.56 3.43 8.22
CA VAL A 435 12.70 3.61 9.67
C VAL A 435 12.58 5.09 10.00
N VAL A 436 11.55 5.47 10.76
CA VAL A 436 11.32 6.87 11.15
C VAL A 436 11.55 7.05 12.65
N GLY A 437 11.75 8.28 13.09
CA GLY A 437 11.85 8.57 14.52
C GLY A 437 13.15 8.09 15.18
N THR A 438 14.25 8.07 14.42
CA THR A 438 15.58 7.71 14.93
C THR A 438 16.21 8.76 15.84
N VAL A 439 15.55 9.91 16.00
CA VAL A 439 15.96 11.09 16.78
C VAL A 439 17.14 11.86 16.19
N ASN A 440 18.23 11.19 15.83
CA ASN A 440 19.50 11.84 15.45
C ASN A 440 20.22 11.17 14.27
N ALA A 441 19.52 10.51 13.34
CA ALA A 441 20.14 9.91 12.15
C ALA A 441 20.97 10.89 11.32
N THR A 442 20.52 12.13 11.11
CA THR A 442 21.27 13.13 10.33
C THR A 442 22.57 13.59 11.02
N GLU A 443 22.72 13.35 12.32
CA GLU A 443 23.91 13.72 13.11
C GLU A 443 24.87 12.54 13.26
N VAL A 444 24.33 11.32 13.37
CA VAL A 444 25.10 10.08 13.54
C VAL A 444 25.63 9.54 12.22
N LEU A 445 24.82 9.61 11.15
CA LEU A 445 25.21 9.13 9.83
C LEU A 445 25.95 10.21 9.05
N LYS A 446 26.80 9.78 8.12
CA LYS A 446 27.59 10.68 7.25
C LYS A 446 27.24 10.45 5.79
N ASN A 447 27.19 11.53 5.00
CA ASN A 447 27.11 11.44 3.54
C ASN A 447 28.21 10.52 3.00
N GLY A 448 27.85 9.57 2.13
CA GLY A 448 28.78 8.59 1.56
C GLY A 448 28.99 7.33 2.40
N GLN A 449 28.43 7.25 3.61
CA GLN A 449 28.53 6.07 4.47
C GLN A 449 27.65 4.93 3.93
N MET A 450 28.16 3.70 3.91
CA MET A 450 27.33 2.53 3.60
C MET A 450 26.60 2.05 4.85
N ILE A 451 25.30 1.84 4.77
CA ILE A 451 24.49 1.31 5.87
C ILE A 451 23.49 0.25 5.40
N THR A 452 23.00 -0.53 6.35
CA THR A 452 21.83 -1.42 6.19
C THR A 452 20.71 -0.96 7.12
N VAL A 453 19.52 -0.81 6.57
CA VAL A 453 18.29 -0.45 7.27
C VAL A 453 17.41 -1.69 7.34
N ASP A 454 17.21 -2.23 8.54
CA ASP A 454 16.20 -3.23 8.88
C ASP A 454 14.94 -2.53 9.33
N ALA A 455 14.07 -2.22 8.37
CA ALA A 455 12.82 -1.54 8.65
C ALA A 455 11.76 -2.46 9.26
N THR A 456 11.97 -3.78 9.24
CA THR A 456 11.10 -4.73 9.95
C THR A 456 11.29 -4.61 11.46
N ASN A 457 12.53 -4.52 11.94
CA ASN A 457 12.84 -4.37 13.37
C ASN A 457 13.09 -2.92 13.82
N GLY A 458 13.11 -1.96 12.89
CA GLY A 458 13.38 -0.54 13.19
C GLY A 458 14.85 -0.26 13.52
N LEU A 459 15.79 -1.01 12.92
CA LEU A 459 17.21 -0.98 13.25
C LEU A 459 18.04 -0.50 12.04
N VAL A 460 19.08 0.27 12.30
CA VAL A 460 20.05 0.70 11.28
C VAL A 460 21.44 0.26 11.72
N TYR A 461 22.20 -0.32 10.79
CA TYR A 461 23.52 -0.88 11.04
C TYR A 461 24.56 -0.21 10.15
N ASP A 462 25.79 -0.16 10.65
CA ASP A 462 26.94 0.30 9.86
C ASP A 462 27.39 -0.78 8.87
N GLY A 463 27.68 -0.37 7.63
CA GLY A 463 28.05 -1.25 6.53
C GLY A 463 26.87 -2.05 5.95
N ILE A 464 27.17 -2.87 4.93
CA ILE A 464 26.20 -3.85 4.41
C ILE A 464 26.27 -5.08 5.31
N ILE A 465 25.17 -5.42 5.98
CA ILE A 465 25.05 -6.65 6.77
C ILE A 465 23.96 -7.56 6.21
N THR A 466 24.18 -8.88 6.32
CA THR A 466 23.19 -9.91 6.01
C THR A 466 22.53 -10.35 7.31
N LEU A 467 21.23 -10.09 7.45
CA LEU A 467 20.46 -10.48 8.64
C LEU A 467 19.95 -11.92 8.48
N SER A 468 20.39 -12.83 9.34
CA SER A 468 19.90 -14.20 9.41
C SER A 468 18.68 -14.29 10.33
N THR A 469 17.56 -14.78 9.81
CA THR A 469 16.36 -15.08 10.61
C THR A 469 16.50 -16.47 11.24
N ASN A 470 16.59 -16.54 12.57
CA ASN A 470 16.66 -17.80 13.32
C ASN A 470 15.32 -18.55 13.29
N GLU A 471 15.30 -19.72 12.65
CA GLU A 471 14.20 -20.71 12.73
C GLU A 471 14.25 -21.47 14.06
N LYS A 472 13.12 -21.53 14.79
CA LYS A 472 12.95 -22.44 15.92
C LYS A 472 12.60 -23.83 15.40
N MET A 473 13.53 -24.78 15.56
CA MET A 473 13.28 -26.21 15.36
C MET A 473 12.35 -26.77 16.45
N ASN A 474 11.21 -27.34 16.06
CA ASN A 474 10.35 -28.14 16.93
C ASN A 474 10.68 -29.63 16.75
N ASN A 475 11.37 -30.20 17.73
CA ASN A 475 11.28 -31.61 18.05
C ASN A 475 10.13 -31.80 19.04
N ASN A 476 9.10 -32.57 18.68
CA ASN A 476 8.70 -33.76 19.45
C ASN A 476 7.39 -34.37 18.92
N GLU A 477 7.49 -35.69 18.75
CA GLU A 477 6.43 -36.65 18.53
C GLU A 477 5.50 -36.79 19.75
N ASN A 478 4.33 -37.37 19.49
CA ASN A 478 3.39 -38.00 20.41
C ASN A 478 2.51 -37.08 21.29
N ASN A 479 1.25 -36.92 20.89
CA ASN A 479 0.11 -37.47 21.63
C ASN A 479 -1.20 -37.34 20.83
N LEU A 480 -1.78 -38.48 20.46
CA LEU A 480 -3.16 -38.61 20.02
C LEU A 480 -4.10 -38.60 21.23
N ALA A 481 -5.20 -37.84 21.19
CA ALA A 481 -6.55 -38.31 21.50
C ALA A 481 -7.60 -37.17 21.49
N ASP A 482 -8.77 -37.52 20.95
CA ASP A 482 -10.11 -36.99 21.18
C ASP A 482 -10.54 -35.60 20.66
N ASN A 483 -11.27 -35.59 19.53
CA ASN A 483 -12.72 -35.27 19.51
C ASN A 483 -13.36 -35.44 18.10
N PRO A 484 -14.71 -35.56 17.99
CA PRO A 484 -15.37 -36.46 17.03
C PRO A 484 -15.67 -35.87 15.65
N THR A 485 -15.45 -36.72 14.64
CA THR A 485 -15.80 -36.54 13.22
C THR A 485 -17.29 -36.76 12.96
N GLY A 486 -17.94 -35.79 12.31
CA GLY A 486 -19.22 -35.96 11.65
C GLY A 486 -19.03 -36.29 10.16
N VAL A 487 -19.12 -37.56 9.80
CA VAL A 487 -19.09 -38.08 8.44
C VAL A 487 -20.50 -38.00 7.83
N LEU A 488 -20.63 -37.53 6.58
CA LEU A 488 -21.78 -37.87 5.72
C LEU A 488 -21.26 -38.57 4.47
N VAL A 489 -21.40 -39.89 4.44
CA VAL A 489 -21.16 -40.76 3.28
C VAL A 489 -22.46 -40.92 2.51
N MET A 490 -22.41 -40.75 1.19
CA MET A 490 -23.29 -41.47 0.26
C MET A 490 -22.41 -42.15 -0.81
N GLY A 491 -22.33 -43.49 -0.75
CA GLY A 491 -21.64 -44.37 -1.73
C GLY A 491 -22.42 -44.48 -3.06
N ASN A 492 -21.96 -45.14 -4.13
CA ASN A 492 -20.95 -46.18 -4.40
C ASN A 492 -20.39 -45.95 -5.84
N ASN A 493 -19.16 -46.28 -6.26
CA ASN A 493 -18.58 -47.64 -6.40
C ASN A 493 -17.05 -47.60 -6.67
N GLN A 494 -16.32 -48.45 -5.92
CA GLN A 494 -15.12 -49.25 -6.26
C GLN A 494 -13.94 -48.61 -7.04
N ASN A 495 -12.97 -48.04 -6.32
CA ASN A 495 -11.64 -48.65 -6.07
C ASN A 495 -10.66 -47.62 -5.45
N GLY A 496 -10.21 -47.88 -4.21
CA GLY A 496 -8.98 -47.36 -3.57
C GLY A 496 -8.87 -45.84 -3.37
N VAL A 497 -9.23 -45.33 -2.19
CA VAL A 497 -8.99 -43.92 -1.82
C VAL A 497 -7.88 -43.85 -0.76
N SER A 498 -6.80 -43.14 -1.10
CA SER A 498 -5.77 -42.68 -0.17
C SER A 498 -6.33 -41.56 0.71
N VAL A 499 -6.12 -41.67 2.02
CA VAL A 499 -6.62 -40.71 3.01
C VAL A 499 -5.70 -39.47 3.00
N MET A 500 -6.19 -38.37 2.42
CA MET A 500 -5.61 -37.03 2.61
C MET A 500 -6.25 -36.37 3.83
N GLU A 501 -5.44 -35.86 4.74
CA GLU A 501 -5.88 -35.00 5.85
C GLU A 501 -6.42 -33.67 5.28
N ASN A 502 -7.74 -33.58 5.13
CA ASN A 502 -8.37 -32.36 4.66
C ASN A 502 -8.43 -31.32 5.80
N GLN A 503 -7.72 -30.21 5.59
CA GLN A 503 -8.07 -28.92 6.17
C GLN A 503 -9.55 -28.64 5.92
N ALA A 504 -10.22 -27.97 6.86
CA ALA A 504 -11.63 -27.59 6.73
C ALA A 504 -11.82 -26.62 5.54
N ILE A 505 -11.95 -27.15 4.33
CA ILE A 505 -12.43 -26.42 3.15
C ILE A 505 -13.90 -26.14 3.42
N THR A 506 -14.22 -24.91 3.82
CA THR A 506 -15.61 -24.45 3.79
C THR A 506 -16.08 -24.49 2.33
N LEU A 507 -17.33 -24.87 2.08
CA LEU A 507 -17.96 -24.84 0.74
C LEU A 507 -17.85 -23.47 0.04
N ASP A 508 -17.48 -22.44 0.80
CA ASP A 508 -17.28 -21.07 0.36
C ASP A 508 -15.97 -20.79 -0.37
N ASN A 509 -14.95 -21.63 -0.21
CA ASN A 509 -13.62 -21.43 -0.80
C ASN A 509 -13.24 -22.49 -1.86
N LEU A 510 -14.16 -23.37 -2.23
CA LEU A 510 -13.94 -24.35 -3.31
C LEU A 510 -14.07 -23.64 -4.67
N THR A 511 -12.99 -23.67 -5.46
CA THR A 511 -12.94 -23.09 -6.80
C THR A 511 -12.55 -24.16 -7.82
N ALA A 512 -13.12 -24.09 -9.02
CA ALA A 512 -12.68 -24.89 -10.17
C ALA A 512 -11.41 -24.31 -10.78
N THR A 513 -11.30 -22.98 -10.85
CA THR A 513 -10.09 -22.25 -11.22
C THR A 513 -9.09 -22.33 -10.06
N GLN A 514 -7.88 -22.83 -10.36
CA GLN A 514 -6.81 -22.92 -9.37
C GLN A 514 -6.20 -21.55 -9.10
N VAL A 515 -5.83 -21.28 -7.85
CA VAL A 515 -5.12 -20.05 -7.46
C VAL A 515 -3.70 -20.40 -7.03
N LYS A 516 -2.75 -20.07 -7.92
CA LYS A 516 -1.31 -20.26 -7.73
C LYS A 516 -0.66 -18.97 -7.23
N VAL A 517 0.60 -19.07 -6.84
CA VAL A 517 1.40 -17.94 -6.36
C VAL A 517 2.58 -17.64 -7.29
N ASN A 518 2.92 -16.37 -7.43
CA ASN A 518 4.16 -15.88 -8.01
C ASN A 518 5.25 -15.85 -6.92
N LEU A 519 6.37 -16.55 -7.12
CA LEU A 519 7.47 -16.59 -6.16
C LEU A 519 8.78 -16.12 -6.80
N ALA A 520 9.47 -15.23 -6.11
CA ALA A 520 10.85 -14.85 -6.42
C ALA A 520 11.85 -15.47 -5.43
N PHE A 521 11.45 -15.66 -4.16
CA PHE A 521 12.34 -16.08 -3.08
C PHE A 521 11.73 -17.19 -2.21
N PRO A 522 12.56 -18.08 -1.64
CA PRO A 522 12.12 -19.11 -0.71
C PRO A 522 11.90 -18.53 0.70
N GLN A 523 10.85 -17.72 0.86
CA GLN A 523 10.43 -17.21 2.17
C GLN A 523 8.97 -17.59 2.42
N HIS A 524 8.65 -17.95 3.66
CA HIS A 524 7.29 -18.34 4.07
C HIS A 524 6.67 -19.49 3.23
N LEU A 525 7.50 -20.39 2.70
CA LEU A 525 7.07 -21.41 1.75
C LEU A 525 6.00 -22.36 2.32
N ASP A 526 6.12 -22.76 3.58
CA ASP A 526 5.15 -23.69 4.20
C ASP A 526 3.76 -23.07 4.36
N GLU A 527 3.70 -21.78 4.69
CA GLU A 527 2.42 -21.07 4.77
C GLU A 527 1.81 -20.91 3.38
N MET A 528 2.63 -20.56 2.39
CA MET A 528 2.18 -20.38 1.01
C MET A 528 1.74 -21.69 0.37
N ALA A 529 2.47 -22.77 0.62
CA ALA A 529 2.12 -24.11 0.15
C ALA A 529 0.79 -24.60 0.75
N LYS A 530 0.37 -24.11 1.92
CA LYS A 530 -0.97 -24.40 2.47
C LYS A 530 -2.07 -23.61 1.75
N LYS A 531 -1.82 -22.35 1.38
CA LYS A 531 -2.81 -21.42 0.82
C LYS A 531 -2.98 -21.50 -0.70
N ALA A 532 -1.90 -21.72 -1.45
CA ALA A 532 -1.89 -21.71 -2.91
C ALA A 532 -1.98 -23.13 -3.49
N ASP A 533 -2.55 -23.25 -4.69
CA ASP A 533 -2.73 -24.51 -5.42
C ASP A 533 -1.47 -24.93 -6.20
N GLY A 534 -0.41 -24.12 -6.14
CA GLY A 534 0.87 -24.32 -6.81
C GLY A 534 1.61 -23.00 -7.00
N VAL A 535 2.73 -23.05 -7.72
CA VAL A 535 3.51 -21.88 -8.15
C VAL A 535 3.33 -21.71 -9.64
N GLY A 536 2.69 -20.61 -10.06
CA GLY A 536 2.40 -20.33 -11.47
C GLY A 536 3.51 -19.56 -12.17
N LEU A 537 4.42 -18.96 -11.40
CA LEU A 537 5.63 -18.33 -11.91
C LEU A 537 6.73 -18.30 -10.85
N MET A 538 7.81 -19.02 -11.11
CA MET A 538 9.11 -18.84 -10.46
C MET A 538 10.10 -18.21 -11.45
N ARG A 539 10.67 -17.07 -11.06
CA ARG A 539 11.60 -16.28 -11.88
C ARG A 539 13.05 -16.60 -11.54
N LEU A 540 13.81 -17.16 -12.49
CA LEU A 540 15.22 -17.50 -12.28
C LEU A 540 16.14 -16.27 -12.24
N GLU A 541 15.70 -15.13 -12.76
CA GLU A 541 16.47 -13.88 -12.77
C GLU A 541 16.85 -13.44 -11.36
N HIS A 542 15.92 -13.59 -10.40
CA HIS A 542 16.14 -13.22 -9.00
C HIS A 542 17.18 -14.13 -8.34
N VAL A 543 17.18 -15.42 -8.69
CA VAL A 543 18.21 -16.38 -8.23
C VAL A 543 19.58 -15.93 -8.72
N MET A 544 19.68 -15.44 -9.95
CA MET A 544 20.94 -14.96 -10.50
C MET A 544 21.37 -13.62 -9.91
N THR A 545 20.43 -12.72 -9.63
CA THR A 545 20.72 -11.46 -8.93
C THR A 545 21.27 -11.72 -7.52
N GLU A 546 20.69 -12.66 -6.77
CA GLU A 546 21.22 -13.07 -5.45
C GLU A 546 22.62 -13.69 -5.55
N ALA A 547 22.87 -14.50 -6.58
CA ALA A 547 24.20 -15.08 -6.82
C ALA A 547 25.25 -13.99 -7.14
N GLY A 548 24.82 -12.78 -7.52
CA GLY A 548 25.69 -11.62 -7.72
C GLY A 548 26.63 -11.75 -8.93
N MET A 549 26.37 -12.69 -9.84
CA MET A 549 27.22 -12.98 -10.98
C MET A 549 26.40 -13.37 -12.22
N HIS A 550 26.84 -12.89 -13.38
CA HIS A 550 26.25 -13.22 -14.66
C HIS A 550 26.29 -14.75 -14.92
N PRO A 551 25.20 -15.42 -15.34
CA PRO A 551 25.17 -16.87 -15.57
C PRO A 551 26.26 -17.34 -16.53
N PHE A 552 26.46 -16.59 -17.62
CA PHE A 552 27.50 -16.90 -18.61
C PHE A 552 28.93 -16.77 -18.06
N GLN A 553 29.14 -16.00 -16.99
CA GLN A 553 30.46 -15.93 -16.34
C GLN A 553 30.81 -17.27 -15.68
N TYR A 554 29.84 -17.95 -15.06
CA TYR A 554 30.05 -19.32 -14.57
C TYR A 554 30.44 -20.28 -15.70
N ILE A 555 29.81 -20.14 -16.87
CA ILE A 555 30.15 -20.97 -18.03
C ILE A 555 31.57 -20.67 -18.52
N ARG A 556 31.94 -19.39 -18.68
CA ARG A 556 33.30 -18.97 -19.10
C ARG A 556 34.37 -19.46 -18.15
N ASP A 557 34.09 -19.46 -16.85
CA ASP A 557 35.02 -19.89 -15.80
C ASP A 557 35.09 -21.42 -15.64
N GLY A 558 34.35 -22.19 -16.45
CA GLY A 558 34.29 -23.65 -16.33
C GLY A 558 33.52 -24.14 -15.09
N LYS A 559 32.68 -23.29 -14.50
CA LYS A 559 31.91 -23.51 -13.27
C LYS A 559 30.43 -23.79 -13.54
N SER A 560 30.10 -24.46 -14.64
CA SER A 560 28.73 -24.82 -15.01
C SER A 560 28.02 -25.70 -13.96
N GLU A 561 28.77 -26.58 -13.29
CA GLU A 561 28.26 -27.39 -12.17
C GLU A 561 27.88 -26.54 -10.95
N GLU A 562 28.60 -25.45 -10.69
CA GLU A 562 28.29 -24.53 -9.60
C GLU A 562 26.97 -23.79 -9.87
N LEU A 563 26.79 -23.28 -11.10
CA LEU A 563 25.52 -22.70 -11.53
C LEU A 563 24.37 -23.71 -11.40
N THR A 564 24.58 -24.95 -11.86
CA THR A 564 23.59 -26.02 -11.74
C THR A 564 23.24 -26.28 -10.27
N ARG A 565 24.22 -26.33 -9.37
CA ARG A 565 24.01 -26.55 -7.94
C ARG A 565 23.17 -25.43 -7.32
N ILE A 566 23.46 -24.17 -7.63
CA ILE A 566 22.70 -23.01 -7.16
C ILE A 566 21.23 -23.11 -7.59
N LEU A 567 20.99 -23.43 -8.87
CA LEU A 567 19.64 -23.61 -9.39
C LEU A 567 18.89 -24.77 -8.72
N VAL A 568 19.55 -25.92 -8.55
CA VAL A 568 18.96 -27.10 -7.88
C VAL A 568 18.58 -26.78 -6.44
N GLU A 569 19.45 -26.10 -5.69
CA GLU A 569 19.18 -25.74 -4.30
C GLU A 569 17.94 -24.84 -4.18
N LYS A 570 17.90 -23.77 -4.99
CA LYS A 570 16.85 -22.73 -4.91
C LYS A 570 15.52 -23.22 -5.46
N ILE A 571 15.51 -23.88 -6.62
CA ILE A 571 14.29 -24.47 -7.19
C ILE A 571 13.82 -25.63 -6.33
N GLY A 572 14.74 -26.47 -5.84
CA GLY A 572 14.43 -27.64 -5.03
C GLY A 572 13.77 -27.29 -3.69
N ALA A 573 14.16 -26.20 -3.03
CA ALA A 573 13.51 -25.73 -1.82
C ALA A 573 12.01 -25.44 -2.04
N ILE A 574 11.69 -24.70 -3.12
CA ILE A 574 10.31 -24.36 -3.48
C ILE A 574 9.54 -25.61 -3.93
N ALA A 575 10.16 -26.44 -4.79
CA ALA A 575 9.56 -27.67 -5.29
C ALA A 575 9.19 -28.64 -4.17
N LYS A 576 10.05 -28.80 -3.15
CA LYS A 576 9.80 -29.62 -1.96
C LYS A 576 8.63 -29.08 -1.14
N ALA A 577 8.63 -27.78 -0.84
CA ALA A 577 7.57 -27.17 -0.04
C ALA A 577 6.18 -27.29 -0.70
N PHE A 578 6.13 -27.18 -2.02
CA PHE A 578 4.88 -27.29 -2.76
C PHE A 578 4.51 -28.72 -3.15
N PHE A 579 5.35 -29.75 -2.92
CA PHE A 579 5.06 -31.10 -3.39
C PHE A 579 3.76 -31.66 -2.78
N PRO A 580 2.84 -32.24 -3.59
CA PRO A 580 2.91 -32.54 -5.03
C PRO A 580 2.32 -31.46 -5.96
N LYS A 581 1.97 -30.28 -5.46
CA LYS A 581 1.43 -29.15 -6.23
C LYS A 581 2.46 -28.66 -7.28
N PRO A 582 2.00 -28.23 -8.47
CA PRO A 582 2.88 -27.87 -9.57
C PRO A 582 3.73 -26.63 -9.26
N VAL A 583 4.98 -26.63 -9.72
CA VAL A 583 5.89 -25.47 -9.66
C VAL A 583 6.39 -25.15 -11.05
N TRP A 584 5.93 -24.03 -11.61
CA TRP A 584 6.29 -23.58 -12.96
C TRP A 584 7.48 -22.64 -12.90
N VAL A 585 8.62 -23.10 -13.42
CA VAL A 585 9.87 -22.35 -13.43
C VAL A 585 10.10 -21.78 -14.82
N ARG A 586 10.19 -20.45 -14.91
CA ARG A 586 10.51 -19.76 -16.16
C ARG A 586 12.01 -19.81 -16.40
N THR A 587 12.45 -20.16 -17.60
CA THR A 587 13.88 -20.03 -17.94
C THR A 587 14.30 -18.56 -17.91
N LEU A 588 15.61 -18.31 -17.90
CA LEU A 588 16.17 -16.97 -17.80
C LEU A 588 15.66 -16.04 -18.90
N ASP A 589 15.09 -14.91 -18.50
CA ASP A 589 14.55 -13.87 -19.38
C ASP A 589 15.15 -12.49 -19.07
N VAL A 590 16.38 -12.47 -18.56
CA VAL A 590 17.09 -11.22 -18.22
C VAL A 590 17.52 -10.52 -19.52
N ARG A 591 17.33 -9.20 -19.57
CA ARG A 591 17.72 -8.38 -20.72
C ARG A 591 19.19 -7.96 -20.68
N THR A 592 19.76 -7.58 -21.82
CA THR A 592 21.17 -7.18 -21.92
C THR A 592 21.51 -5.95 -21.07
N ASP A 593 20.57 -5.02 -20.89
CA ASP A 593 20.73 -3.85 -20.01
C ASP A 593 20.76 -4.24 -18.53
N GLU A 594 19.97 -5.22 -18.12
CA GLU A 594 19.96 -5.73 -16.75
C GLU A 594 21.25 -6.48 -16.44
N PHE A 595 21.73 -7.31 -17.37
CA PHE A 595 22.97 -8.06 -17.19
C PHE A 595 24.23 -7.19 -17.14
N ARG A 596 24.28 -6.04 -17.85
CA ARG A 596 25.44 -5.13 -17.82
C ARG A 596 25.80 -4.65 -16.41
N HIS A 597 24.85 -4.64 -15.49
CA HIS A 597 25.06 -4.20 -14.11
C HIS A 597 25.53 -5.33 -13.19
N MET A 598 25.59 -6.58 -13.68
CA MET A 598 26.08 -7.73 -12.92
C MET A 598 27.57 -7.98 -13.18
N LYS A 599 28.25 -8.55 -12.17
CA LYS A 599 29.65 -8.99 -12.30
C LYS A 599 29.79 -10.04 -13.41
N GLY A 600 30.66 -9.78 -14.39
CA GLY A 600 30.84 -10.64 -15.58
C GLY A 600 29.93 -10.29 -16.77
N GLY A 601 29.05 -9.29 -16.62
CA GLY A 601 28.17 -8.77 -17.67
C GLY A 601 28.74 -7.55 -18.42
N GLU A 602 29.99 -7.17 -18.18
CA GLU A 602 30.59 -5.94 -18.73
C GLU A 602 30.68 -5.95 -20.27
N ASN A 603 30.70 -7.15 -20.86
CA ASN A 603 30.77 -7.37 -22.30
C ASN A 603 29.39 -7.51 -22.98
N GLU A 604 28.30 -7.34 -22.24
CA GLU A 604 26.95 -7.42 -22.79
C GLU A 604 26.71 -6.27 -23.79
N LYS A 605 26.22 -6.63 -24.98
CA LYS A 605 26.01 -5.68 -26.07
C LYS A 605 25.00 -4.61 -25.66
N LYS A 606 25.23 -3.38 -26.11
CA LYS A 606 24.25 -2.30 -26.00
C LYS A 606 23.18 -2.46 -27.06
N GLU A 607 21.93 -2.59 -26.63
CA GLU A 607 20.75 -2.62 -27.50
C GLU A 607 19.99 -1.30 -27.36
N ASP A 608 19.45 -0.80 -28.48
CA ASP A 608 18.63 0.42 -28.48
C ASP A 608 17.27 0.17 -27.81
N ASN A 609 16.72 -1.03 -27.97
CA ASN A 609 15.43 -1.44 -27.39
C ASN A 609 15.57 -2.80 -26.68
N PRO A 610 16.18 -2.86 -25.48
CA PRO A 610 16.43 -4.12 -24.79
C PRO A 610 15.16 -4.94 -24.54
N MET A 611 13.99 -4.30 -24.36
CA MET A 611 12.70 -4.98 -24.14
C MET A 611 12.20 -5.80 -25.34
N LEU A 612 12.70 -5.52 -26.54
CA LEU A 612 12.40 -6.29 -27.76
C LEU A 612 13.61 -7.10 -28.22
N GLY A 613 14.67 -7.10 -27.42
CA GLY A 613 16.03 -7.45 -27.81
C GLY A 613 16.38 -8.92 -27.62
N TRP A 614 17.64 -9.15 -27.28
CA TRP A 614 18.26 -10.46 -27.18
C TRP A 614 18.16 -11.04 -25.76
N HIS A 615 17.00 -11.61 -25.45
CA HIS A 615 16.71 -12.28 -24.17
C HIS A 615 15.72 -13.45 -24.36
N GLY A 616 15.38 -14.13 -23.26
CA GLY A 616 14.47 -15.26 -23.22
C GLY A 616 14.91 -16.42 -24.12
N ILE A 617 13.95 -17.07 -24.80
CA ILE A 617 14.24 -18.21 -25.68
C ILE A 617 15.29 -17.91 -26.76
N ARG A 618 15.34 -16.67 -27.25
CA ARG A 618 16.30 -16.28 -28.30
C ARG A 618 17.73 -16.46 -27.81
N ARG A 619 17.97 -16.04 -26.58
CA ARG A 619 19.28 -16.20 -25.95
C ARG A 619 19.53 -17.65 -25.53
N ASP A 620 18.53 -18.36 -25.02
CA ASP A 620 18.66 -19.80 -24.71
C ASP A 620 19.04 -20.63 -25.96
N LEU A 621 18.60 -20.23 -27.16
CA LEU A 621 18.92 -20.91 -28.42
C LEU A 621 20.28 -20.51 -29.02
N ASP A 622 20.74 -19.28 -28.81
CA ASP A 622 22.05 -18.82 -29.27
C ASP A 622 23.17 -19.22 -28.29
N GLU A 623 22.94 -19.06 -27.00
CA GLU A 623 23.86 -19.37 -25.90
C GLU A 623 23.42 -20.66 -25.17
N THR A 624 23.32 -21.76 -25.92
CA THR A 624 22.74 -23.03 -25.45
C THR A 624 23.36 -23.61 -24.18
N GLU A 625 24.59 -23.23 -23.79
CA GLU A 625 25.21 -23.68 -22.55
C GLU A 625 24.50 -23.15 -21.29
N ILE A 626 23.92 -21.94 -21.33
CA ILE A 626 23.08 -21.45 -20.23
C ILE A 626 21.81 -22.28 -20.14
N PHE A 627 21.17 -22.55 -21.28
CA PHE A 627 19.95 -23.37 -21.32
C PHE A 627 20.21 -24.79 -20.83
N LYS A 628 21.33 -25.42 -21.24
CA LYS A 628 21.76 -26.73 -20.74
C LYS A 628 22.04 -26.74 -19.24
N ALA A 629 22.59 -25.68 -18.67
CA ALA A 629 22.77 -25.58 -17.21
C ALA A 629 21.43 -25.56 -16.47
N GLN A 630 20.43 -24.85 -17.00
CA GLN A 630 19.06 -24.84 -16.47
C GLN A 630 18.40 -26.23 -16.60
N LEU A 631 18.54 -26.89 -17.76
CA LEU A 631 18.06 -28.25 -17.99
C LEU A 631 18.73 -29.27 -17.05
N SER A 632 20.03 -29.13 -16.79
CA SER A 632 20.76 -29.95 -15.81
C SER A 632 20.15 -29.86 -14.42
N ALA A 633 19.77 -28.65 -13.99
CA ALA A 633 19.11 -28.45 -12.71
C ALA A 633 17.73 -29.11 -12.68
N PHE A 634 16.93 -28.94 -13.73
CA PHE A 634 15.61 -29.57 -13.82
C PHE A 634 15.69 -31.10 -13.85
N ARG A 635 16.65 -31.67 -14.59
CA ARG A 635 16.86 -33.12 -14.65
C ARG A 635 17.19 -33.68 -13.28
N LYS A 636 18.14 -33.05 -12.58
CA LYS A 636 18.56 -33.48 -11.24
C LYS A 636 17.41 -33.43 -10.24
N LEU A 637 16.60 -32.38 -10.26
CA LEU A 637 15.41 -32.29 -9.41
C LEU A 637 14.37 -33.38 -9.73
N HIS A 638 14.21 -33.73 -11.01
CA HIS A 638 13.32 -34.81 -11.42
C HIS A 638 13.84 -36.18 -10.96
N GLU A 639 15.15 -36.42 -11.09
CA GLU A 639 15.83 -37.63 -10.59
C GLU A 639 15.73 -37.74 -9.06
N ASP A 640 15.76 -36.61 -8.34
CA ASP A 640 15.52 -36.51 -6.90
C ASP A 640 14.04 -36.70 -6.50
N GLY A 641 13.15 -36.97 -7.46
CA GLY A 641 11.73 -37.25 -7.24
C GLY A 641 10.81 -36.02 -7.24
N LEU A 642 11.33 -34.82 -7.44
CA LEU A 642 10.55 -33.57 -7.50
C LEU A 642 9.94 -33.35 -8.89
N THR A 643 9.08 -34.30 -9.28
CA THR A 643 8.42 -34.35 -10.59
C THR A 643 7.36 -33.25 -10.79
N ASN A 644 7.05 -32.48 -9.75
CA ASN A 644 6.14 -31.34 -9.79
C ASN A 644 6.76 -30.07 -10.41
N VAL A 645 8.08 -30.05 -10.65
CA VAL A 645 8.76 -28.98 -11.36
C VAL A 645 8.48 -29.08 -12.87
N LYS A 646 7.99 -27.99 -13.46
CA LYS A 646 7.73 -27.86 -14.90
C LYS A 646 8.47 -26.65 -15.46
N VAL A 647 8.93 -26.72 -16.72
CA VAL A 647 9.65 -25.60 -17.35
C VAL A 647 8.72 -24.74 -18.19
N MET A 648 8.90 -23.42 -18.12
CA MET A 648 8.19 -22.45 -18.92
C MET A 648 9.18 -21.62 -19.74
N ILE A 649 8.97 -21.57 -21.06
CA ILE A 649 9.87 -20.88 -21.98
C ILE A 649 9.36 -19.46 -22.29
N PRO A 650 10.14 -18.38 -22.02
CA PRO A 650 9.75 -17.00 -22.22
C PRO A 650 10.08 -16.45 -23.63
N PHE A 651 9.42 -15.34 -23.96
CA PHE A 651 9.63 -14.46 -25.11
C PHE A 651 9.60 -15.14 -26.49
N ILE A 652 8.80 -16.20 -26.58
CA ILE A 652 8.65 -17.02 -27.77
C ILE A 652 7.75 -16.36 -28.83
N ILE A 653 8.10 -16.52 -30.10
CA ILE A 653 7.34 -15.97 -31.24
C ILE A 653 7.02 -17.00 -32.32
N SER A 654 7.68 -18.16 -32.32
CA SER A 654 7.48 -19.21 -33.33
C SER A 654 7.53 -20.63 -32.75
N VAL A 655 6.68 -21.52 -33.27
CA VAL A 655 6.67 -22.95 -32.93
C VAL A 655 8.01 -23.63 -33.25
N GLU A 656 8.76 -23.13 -34.22
CA GLU A 656 10.09 -23.64 -34.55
C GLU A 656 11.11 -23.39 -33.43
N GLU A 657 10.96 -22.31 -32.66
CA GLU A 657 11.80 -22.05 -31.49
C GLU A 657 11.49 -23.06 -30.38
N LEU A 658 10.20 -23.39 -30.16
CA LEU A 658 9.79 -24.43 -29.23
C LEU A 658 10.34 -25.81 -29.63
N LYS A 659 10.24 -26.17 -30.92
CA LYS A 659 10.79 -27.43 -31.44
C LYS A 659 12.29 -27.55 -31.16
N LYS A 660 13.05 -26.47 -31.42
CA LYS A 660 14.49 -26.42 -31.12
C LYS A 660 14.76 -26.58 -29.63
N ALA A 661 14.03 -25.87 -28.77
CA ALA A 661 14.19 -25.98 -27.32
C ALA A 661 13.89 -27.41 -26.81
N LYS A 662 12.80 -28.03 -27.29
CA LYS A 662 12.46 -29.43 -26.99
C LYS A 662 13.49 -30.41 -27.51
N GLN A 663 14.05 -30.18 -28.71
CA GLN A 663 15.10 -31.02 -29.27
C GLN A 663 16.38 -30.93 -28.44
N ILE A 664 16.81 -29.74 -28.05
CA ILE A 664 17.97 -29.55 -27.15
C ILE A 664 17.73 -30.28 -25.82
N ALA A 665 16.53 -30.16 -25.24
CA ALA A 665 16.20 -30.85 -24.00
C ALA A 665 16.22 -32.39 -24.15
N LYS A 666 15.70 -32.91 -25.26
CA LYS A 666 15.74 -34.33 -25.59
C LYS A 666 17.18 -34.82 -25.75
N ASP A 667 18.01 -34.09 -26.51
CA ASP A 667 19.41 -34.42 -26.74
C ASP A 667 20.25 -34.33 -25.45
N PHE A 668 19.87 -33.44 -24.54
CA PHE A 668 20.46 -33.34 -23.20
C PHE A 668 20.05 -34.49 -22.26
N GLY A 669 19.03 -35.27 -22.64
CA GLY A 669 18.54 -36.41 -21.87
C GLY A 669 17.48 -36.04 -20.82
N MET A 670 16.67 -35.01 -21.06
CA MET A 670 15.48 -34.77 -20.24
C MET A 670 14.47 -35.93 -20.39
N PRO A 671 13.81 -36.37 -19.30
CA PRO A 671 12.85 -37.46 -19.37
C PRO A 671 11.61 -37.05 -20.19
N GLU A 672 11.00 -37.99 -20.90
CA GLU A 672 9.79 -37.74 -21.71
C GLU A 672 8.58 -37.30 -20.86
N SER A 673 8.58 -37.63 -19.57
CA SER A 673 7.59 -37.16 -18.59
C SER A 673 7.72 -35.68 -18.24
N PHE A 674 8.85 -35.03 -18.57
CA PHE A 674 9.11 -33.64 -18.22
C PHE A 674 8.20 -32.69 -18.99
N LYS A 675 7.55 -31.79 -18.25
CA LYS A 675 6.46 -30.97 -18.77
C LYS A 675 6.97 -29.62 -19.26
N PHE A 676 6.56 -29.25 -20.47
CA PHE A 676 6.94 -28.00 -21.14
C PHE A 676 5.74 -27.08 -21.27
N GLY A 677 5.90 -25.83 -20.85
CA GLY A 677 4.97 -24.76 -21.13
C GLY A 677 5.66 -23.56 -21.76
N ILE A 678 4.84 -22.58 -22.15
CA ILE A 678 5.32 -21.33 -22.73
C ILE A 678 4.71 -20.14 -22.01
N MET A 679 5.45 -19.04 -21.97
CA MET A 679 4.88 -17.75 -21.60
C MET A 679 4.31 -17.09 -22.87
N CYS A 680 2.99 -16.94 -22.92
CA CYS A 680 2.31 -16.28 -24.02
C CYS A 680 2.33 -14.76 -23.79
N GLU A 681 3.41 -14.13 -24.24
CA GLU A 681 3.70 -12.72 -23.97
C GLU A 681 4.03 -11.88 -25.21
N THR A 682 3.88 -12.47 -26.40
CA THR A 682 3.99 -11.78 -27.68
C THR A 682 2.72 -11.97 -28.51
N PRO A 683 2.35 -11.03 -29.38
CA PRO A 683 1.16 -11.18 -30.22
C PRO A 683 1.36 -12.31 -31.23
N ALA A 684 2.60 -12.54 -31.68
CA ALA A 684 2.95 -13.67 -32.54
C ALA A 684 2.60 -14.99 -31.87
N CYS A 685 3.02 -15.20 -30.61
CA CYS A 685 2.66 -16.38 -29.84
C CYS A 685 1.14 -16.50 -29.66
N ALA A 686 0.47 -15.42 -29.27
CA ALA A 686 -0.97 -15.44 -29.01
C ALA A 686 -1.80 -15.77 -30.27
N LEU A 687 -1.42 -15.22 -31.42
CA LEU A 687 -2.09 -15.43 -32.71
C LEU A 687 -1.84 -16.83 -33.30
N THR A 688 -0.71 -17.46 -32.97
CA THR A 688 -0.32 -18.79 -33.48
C THR A 688 -0.38 -19.88 -32.41
N ILE A 689 -1.10 -19.63 -31.31
CA ILE A 689 -1.15 -20.52 -30.15
C ILE A 689 -1.60 -21.94 -30.47
N GLU A 690 -2.44 -22.12 -31.50
CA GLU A 690 -2.88 -23.44 -31.96
C GLU A 690 -1.71 -24.32 -32.43
N ASP A 691 -0.69 -23.73 -33.06
CA ASP A 691 0.49 -24.46 -33.52
C ASP A 691 1.34 -24.95 -32.34
N PHE A 692 1.50 -24.12 -31.31
CA PHE A 692 2.17 -24.53 -30.07
C PHE A 692 1.41 -25.63 -29.33
N CYS A 693 0.07 -25.54 -29.29
CA CYS A 693 -0.77 -26.60 -28.72
C CYS A 693 -0.60 -27.93 -29.47
N ARG A 694 -0.54 -27.91 -30.80
CA ARG A 694 -0.30 -29.11 -31.64
C ARG A 694 1.10 -29.68 -31.47
N GLU A 695 2.09 -28.83 -31.23
CA GLU A 695 3.46 -29.24 -30.90
C GLU A 695 3.57 -29.86 -29.49
N GLY A 696 2.48 -29.85 -28.71
CA GLY A 696 2.37 -30.57 -27.45
C GLY A 696 2.99 -29.84 -26.26
N ILE A 697 2.63 -28.58 -26.06
CA ILE A 697 2.84 -27.91 -24.76
C ILE A 697 1.82 -28.41 -23.74
N ASP A 698 2.21 -28.45 -22.48
CA ASP A 698 1.34 -28.88 -21.37
C ASP A 698 0.58 -27.70 -20.74
N PHE A 699 1.17 -26.50 -20.78
CA PHE A 699 0.56 -25.31 -20.21
C PHE A 699 1.03 -24.00 -20.87
N VAL A 700 0.24 -22.95 -20.69
CA VAL A 700 0.50 -21.58 -21.14
C VAL A 700 0.28 -20.64 -19.97
N SER A 701 1.21 -19.72 -19.74
CA SER A 701 1.00 -18.60 -18.82
C SER A 701 1.07 -17.28 -19.56
N PHE A 702 0.09 -16.39 -19.40
CA PHE A 702 0.18 -15.05 -19.96
C PHE A 702 1.20 -14.21 -19.19
N GLY A 703 2.18 -13.67 -19.91
CA GLY A 703 2.96 -12.51 -19.47
C GLY A 703 2.19 -11.25 -19.86
N SER A 704 1.27 -10.81 -18.99
CA SER A 704 0.33 -9.73 -19.32
C SER A 704 1.02 -8.43 -19.67
N ASN A 705 2.16 -8.15 -19.02
CA ASN A 705 2.91 -6.92 -19.20
C ASN A 705 3.48 -6.84 -20.61
N ASP A 706 4.32 -7.79 -20.99
CA ASP A 706 4.95 -7.82 -22.31
C ASP A 706 3.93 -8.02 -23.43
N LEU A 707 2.87 -8.82 -23.20
CA LEU A 707 1.79 -8.95 -24.19
C LEU A 707 1.09 -7.61 -24.42
N THR A 708 0.81 -6.85 -23.36
CA THR A 708 0.19 -5.51 -23.47
C THR A 708 1.15 -4.55 -24.18
N GLN A 709 2.42 -4.51 -23.78
CA GLN A 709 3.42 -3.63 -24.37
C GLN A 709 3.56 -3.86 -25.88
N THR A 710 3.70 -5.12 -26.27
CA THR A 710 3.91 -5.50 -27.67
C THR A 710 2.64 -5.42 -28.52
N THR A 711 1.46 -5.64 -27.93
CA THR A 711 0.17 -5.48 -28.64
C THR A 711 -0.16 -4.01 -28.89
N LEU A 712 0.14 -3.13 -27.92
CA LEU A 712 -0.17 -1.71 -28.02
C LEU A 712 0.98 -0.88 -28.60
N ALA A 713 2.16 -1.48 -28.77
CA ALA A 713 3.41 -0.78 -29.08
C ALA A 713 3.71 0.34 -28.07
N VAL A 714 3.54 0.04 -26.77
CA VAL A 714 3.74 0.96 -25.66
C VAL A 714 4.84 0.45 -24.75
N ASP A 715 5.89 1.25 -24.57
CA ASP A 715 6.88 1.03 -23.51
C ASP A 715 6.34 1.60 -22.20
N ARG A 716 6.07 0.74 -21.23
CA ARG A 716 5.56 1.14 -19.91
C ARG A 716 6.60 1.87 -19.06
N ASN A 717 7.90 1.71 -19.35
CA ASN A 717 8.99 2.41 -18.68
C ASN A 717 9.18 3.82 -19.25
N ASN A 718 8.57 4.12 -20.40
CA ASN A 718 8.56 5.46 -20.95
C ASN A 718 7.43 6.27 -20.29
N GLU A 719 7.79 7.23 -19.44
CA GLU A 719 6.86 8.07 -18.68
C GLU A 719 5.79 8.75 -19.56
N ASN A 720 6.14 9.11 -20.80
CA ASN A 720 5.20 9.74 -21.73
C ASN A 720 4.11 8.78 -22.25
N LEU A 721 4.41 7.49 -22.29
CA LEU A 721 3.55 6.44 -22.82
C LEU A 721 2.89 5.58 -21.74
N ALA A 722 3.41 5.57 -20.51
CA ALA A 722 2.86 4.79 -19.40
C ALA A 722 1.36 5.04 -19.16
N LYS A 723 0.88 6.27 -19.43
CA LYS A 723 -0.54 6.63 -19.31
C LYS A 723 -1.49 5.95 -20.31
N ILE A 724 -0.98 5.42 -21.43
CA ILE A 724 -1.77 4.69 -22.43
C ILE A 724 -1.52 3.17 -22.37
N PHE A 725 -0.69 2.71 -21.42
CA PHE A 725 -0.52 1.30 -21.14
C PHE A 725 -1.77 0.76 -20.42
N ASP A 726 -2.53 -0.11 -21.08
CA ASP A 726 -3.77 -0.66 -20.54
C ASP A 726 -3.95 -2.15 -20.89
N SER A 727 -3.82 -3.02 -19.89
CA SER A 727 -4.05 -4.46 -20.05
C SER A 727 -5.52 -4.84 -20.24
N PHE A 728 -6.47 -3.93 -19.97
CA PHE A 728 -7.89 -4.09 -20.28
C PHE A 728 -8.24 -3.65 -21.70
N HIS A 729 -7.25 -3.19 -22.49
CA HIS A 729 -7.50 -2.76 -23.86
C HIS A 729 -8.16 -3.89 -24.67
N PRO A 730 -9.19 -3.60 -25.51
CA PRO A 730 -9.94 -4.64 -26.23
C PRO A 730 -9.08 -5.56 -27.10
N ALA A 731 -7.97 -5.08 -27.64
CA ALA A 731 -7.03 -5.91 -28.39
C ALA A 731 -6.38 -6.98 -27.51
N VAL A 732 -5.91 -6.61 -26.32
CA VAL A 732 -5.27 -7.52 -25.35
C VAL A 732 -6.29 -8.54 -24.83
N LEU A 733 -7.49 -8.08 -24.44
CA LEU A 733 -8.57 -8.97 -23.98
C LEU A 733 -9.02 -9.98 -25.05
N ARG A 734 -8.97 -9.61 -26.35
CA ARG A 734 -9.24 -10.53 -27.45
C ARG A 734 -8.16 -11.61 -27.56
N LEU A 735 -6.89 -11.25 -27.41
CA LEU A 735 -5.79 -12.22 -27.39
C LEU A 735 -5.93 -13.19 -26.22
N PHE A 736 -6.21 -12.70 -25.00
CA PHE A 736 -6.48 -13.58 -23.85
C PHE A 736 -7.60 -14.56 -24.13
N ARG A 737 -8.74 -14.07 -24.63
CA ARG A 737 -9.90 -14.91 -24.95
C ARG A 737 -9.57 -15.99 -25.98
N GLU A 738 -8.88 -15.62 -27.06
CA GLU A 738 -8.57 -16.55 -28.15
C GLU A 738 -7.61 -17.65 -27.70
N VAL A 739 -6.58 -17.28 -26.93
CA VAL A 739 -5.62 -18.22 -26.35
C VAL A 739 -6.32 -19.16 -25.38
N ILE A 740 -7.09 -18.65 -24.41
CA ILE A 740 -7.82 -19.50 -23.44
C ILE A 740 -8.73 -20.48 -24.18
N ARG A 741 -9.51 -20.00 -25.16
CA ARG A 741 -10.40 -20.86 -25.95
C ARG A 741 -9.65 -21.98 -26.68
N THR A 742 -8.51 -21.64 -27.27
CA THR A 742 -7.69 -22.60 -28.02
C THR A 742 -7.02 -23.60 -27.09
N CYS A 743 -6.41 -23.15 -25.99
CA CYS A 743 -5.83 -24.03 -24.98
C CYS A 743 -6.85 -25.04 -24.46
N ARG A 744 -8.08 -24.60 -24.13
CA ARG A 744 -9.18 -25.49 -23.72
C ARG A 744 -9.55 -26.52 -24.79
N LYS A 745 -9.59 -26.14 -26.06
CA LYS A 745 -9.86 -27.07 -27.19
C LYS A 745 -8.83 -28.20 -27.24
N TYR A 746 -7.58 -27.91 -26.89
CA TYR A 746 -6.46 -28.85 -26.94
C TYR A 746 -6.14 -29.52 -25.58
N GLY A 747 -6.86 -29.17 -24.51
CA GLY A 747 -6.58 -29.67 -23.16
C GLY A 747 -5.26 -29.15 -22.56
N VAL A 748 -4.79 -28.00 -23.05
CA VAL A 748 -3.60 -27.31 -22.53
C VAL A 748 -4.02 -26.39 -21.39
N GLU A 749 -3.33 -26.46 -20.26
CA GLU A 749 -3.66 -25.65 -19.08
C GLU A 749 -3.29 -24.18 -19.29
N SER A 750 -4.24 -23.27 -19.09
CA SER A 750 -4.05 -21.82 -19.24
C SER A 750 -3.98 -21.10 -17.91
N SER A 751 -3.03 -20.17 -17.79
CA SER A 751 -2.82 -19.32 -16.61
C SER A 751 -2.47 -17.89 -17.00
N ILE A 752 -2.55 -16.96 -16.04
CA ILE A 752 -1.96 -15.62 -16.12
C ILE A 752 -1.04 -15.42 -14.92
N CYS A 753 0.04 -14.66 -15.09
CA CYS A 753 0.96 -14.30 -14.03
C CYS A 753 1.29 -12.81 -14.05
N GLY A 754 1.94 -12.32 -12.99
CA GLY A 754 2.25 -10.89 -12.81
C GLY A 754 1.13 -10.13 -12.08
N GLU A 755 1.17 -8.80 -12.19
CA GLU A 755 0.25 -7.90 -11.49
C GLU A 755 -1.22 -8.15 -11.85
N GLU A 756 -1.51 -8.43 -13.13
CA GLU A 756 -2.88 -8.72 -13.58
C GLU A 756 -3.42 -10.05 -13.05
N GLY A 757 -2.55 -11.01 -12.71
CA GLY A 757 -2.95 -12.22 -11.98
C GLY A 757 -3.40 -11.94 -10.54
N SER A 758 -3.06 -10.77 -10.00
CA SER A 758 -3.45 -10.27 -8.68
C SER A 758 -4.61 -9.27 -8.74
N ASN A 759 -5.16 -9.00 -9.93
CA ASN A 759 -6.23 -8.04 -10.15
C ASN A 759 -7.62 -8.74 -10.18
N PRO A 760 -8.51 -8.48 -9.21
CA PRO A 760 -9.83 -9.13 -9.16
C PRO A 760 -10.69 -8.93 -10.41
N LYS A 761 -10.61 -7.74 -11.04
CA LYS A 761 -11.40 -7.43 -12.23
C LYS A 761 -10.93 -8.24 -13.43
N MET A 762 -9.61 -8.38 -13.59
CA MET A 762 -9.05 -9.24 -14.63
C MET A 762 -9.38 -10.70 -14.35
N ALA A 763 -9.24 -11.16 -13.10
CA ALA A 763 -9.61 -12.51 -12.69
C ALA A 763 -11.05 -12.88 -13.07
N GLU A 764 -12.03 -12.02 -12.78
CA GLU A 764 -13.43 -12.26 -13.16
C GLU A 764 -13.60 -12.40 -14.69
N ILE A 765 -12.95 -11.54 -15.48
CA ILE A 765 -13.00 -11.58 -16.94
C ILE A 765 -12.41 -12.89 -17.48
N LEU A 766 -11.23 -13.28 -17.00
CA LEU A 766 -10.53 -14.47 -17.47
C LEU A 766 -11.23 -15.76 -17.05
N ILE A 767 -11.83 -15.80 -15.86
CA ILE A 767 -12.71 -16.91 -15.43
C ILE A 767 -13.95 -16.96 -16.32
N GLY A 768 -14.50 -15.81 -16.71
CA GLY A 768 -15.56 -15.73 -17.72
C GLY A 768 -15.17 -16.31 -19.08
N TYR A 769 -13.90 -16.19 -19.48
CA TYR A 769 -13.35 -16.86 -20.68
C TYR A 769 -13.02 -18.35 -20.42
N GLY A 770 -12.92 -18.74 -19.16
CA GLY A 770 -12.69 -20.09 -18.66
C GLY A 770 -11.22 -20.46 -18.54
N ILE A 771 -10.40 -19.54 -18.02
CA ILE A 771 -9.02 -19.82 -17.65
C ILE A 771 -8.94 -20.91 -16.56
N ASP A 772 -7.91 -21.75 -16.60
CA ASP A 772 -7.76 -22.90 -15.69
C ASP A 772 -7.13 -22.48 -14.35
N SER A 773 -6.21 -21.51 -14.36
CA SER A 773 -5.56 -21.02 -13.15
C SER A 773 -5.20 -19.53 -13.20
N LEU A 774 -5.02 -18.93 -12.03
CA LEU A 774 -4.57 -17.55 -11.84
C LEU A 774 -3.35 -17.57 -10.92
N SER A 775 -2.26 -16.88 -11.28
CA SER A 775 -1.06 -16.79 -10.45
C SER A 775 -0.91 -15.38 -9.86
N ALA A 776 -1.19 -15.26 -8.56
CA ALA A 776 -1.23 -13.99 -7.85
C ALA A 776 0.04 -13.76 -7.02
N ASN A 777 0.27 -12.51 -6.62
CA ASN A 777 1.26 -12.18 -5.61
C ASN A 777 0.83 -12.75 -4.25
N ILE A 778 1.81 -12.98 -3.36
CA ILE A 778 1.64 -13.64 -2.05
C ILE A 778 0.48 -13.03 -1.24
N ASP A 779 0.41 -11.71 -1.20
CA ASP A 779 -0.60 -10.91 -0.48
C ASP A 779 -2.00 -10.96 -1.11
N ALA A 780 -2.08 -11.32 -2.39
CA ALA A 780 -3.32 -11.33 -3.16
C ALA A 780 -3.96 -12.73 -3.32
N VAL A 781 -3.28 -13.81 -2.94
CA VAL A 781 -3.77 -15.20 -3.12
C VAL A 781 -5.17 -15.40 -2.56
N ASP A 782 -5.41 -15.03 -1.30
CA ASP A 782 -6.71 -15.23 -0.63
C ASP A 782 -7.81 -14.39 -1.29
N LYS A 783 -7.49 -13.15 -1.68
CA LYS A 783 -8.40 -12.24 -2.38
C LYS A 783 -8.80 -12.77 -3.76
N ILE A 784 -7.84 -13.31 -4.51
CA ILE A 784 -8.09 -13.90 -5.83
C ILE A 784 -8.88 -15.19 -5.72
N ARG A 785 -8.65 -16.02 -4.70
CA ARG A 785 -9.46 -17.22 -4.44
C ARG A 785 -10.92 -16.88 -4.14
N GLN A 786 -11.17 -15.87 -3.32
CA GLN A 786 -12.52 -15.37 -3.07
C GLN A 786 -13.18 -14.82 -4.34
N THR A 787 -12.43 -14.06 -5.14
CA THR A 787 -12.90 -13.52 -6.42
C THR A 787 -13.27 -14.65 -7.38
N ALA A 788 -12.44 -15.69 -7.46
CA ALA A 788 -12.68 -16.84 -8.31
C ALA A 788 -13.95 -17.59 -7.89
N ALA A 789 -14.13 -17.86 -6.59
CA ALA A 789 -15.33 -18.48 -6.05
C ALA A 789 -16.60 -17.67 -6.40
N MET A 790 -16.53 -16.33 -6.31
CA MET A 790 -17.63 -15.44 -6.66
C MET A 790 -17.93 -15.46 -8.17
N ALA A 791 -16.90 -15.37 -9.01
CA ALA A 791 -17.05 -15.38 -10.46
C ALA A 791 -17.66 -16.69 -10.97
N GLU A 792 -17.20 -17.83 -10.45
CA GLU A 792 -17.76 -19.14 -10.79
C GLU A 792 -19.22 -19.29 -10.36
N ARG A 793 -19.56 -18.86 -9.14
CA ARG A 793 -20.95 -18.84 -8.65
C ARG A 793 -21.85 -18.00 -9.56
N LYS A 794 -21.37 -16.83 -9.99
CA LYS A 794 -22.09 -15.97 -10.94
C LYS A 794 -22.33 -16.67 -12.27
N LEU A 795 -21.32 -17.32 -12.84
CA LEU A 795 -21.46 -18.10 -14.09
C LEU A 795 -22.45 -19.26 -13.96
N ILE A 796 -22.45 -19.97 -12.83
CA ILE A 796 -23.43 -21.04 -12.55
C ILE A 796 -24.85 -20.46 -12.51
N LEU A 797 -25.06 -19.37 -11.77
CA LEU A 797 -26.37 -18.73 -11.65
C LEU A 797 -26.88 -18.20 -13.00
N GLU A 798 -26.01 -17.62 -13.82
CA GLU A 798 -26.35 -17.16 -15.17
C GLU A 798 -26.76 -18.32 -16.09
N LYS A 799 -26.04 -19.45 -16.05
CA LYS A 799 -26.43 -20.66 -16.79
C LYS A 799 -27.78 -21.21 -16.34
N VAL A 800 -28.03 -21.25 -15.03
CA VAL A 800 -29.32 -21.71 -14.47
C VAL A 800 -30.47 -20.79 -14.88
N ARG A 801 -30.26 -19.47 -14.93
CA ARG A 801 -31.29 -18.51 -15.39
C ARG A 801 -31.60 -18.69 -16.87
N ARG A 802 -30.58 -18.79 -17.74
CA ARG A 802 -30.77 -19.03 -19.18
C ARG A 802 -31.45 -20.38 -19.47
N ALA A 803 -31.18 -21.40 -18.66
CA ALA A 803 -31.84 -22.69 -18.77
C ALA A 803 -33.32 -22.68 -18.35
N LYS A 804 -33.82 -21.61 -17.70
CA LYS A 804 -35.25 -21.40 -17.41
C LYS A 804 -35.97 -20.58 -18.48
N GLU A 805 -35.22 -19.92 -19.37
CA GLU A 805 -35.75 -19.09 -20.47
C GLU A 805 -35.87 -19.87 -21.80
N ASN A 806 -35.20 -21.02 -21.89
CA ASN A 806 -35.38 -22.04 -22.93
C ASN A 806 -36.21 -23.20 -22.38
#